data_AF-A0A8F4FS52-F1
#
_entry.id   AF-A0A8F4FS52-F1
#
_cell.length_a   1.000
_cell.length_b   1.000
_cell.length_c   1.000
_cell.angle_alpha   90.00
_cell.angle_beta   90.00
_cell.angle_gamma   90.00
#
_symmetry.space_group_name_H-M   'P 1'
#
loop_
_entity.id
_entity.type
_entity.pdbx_description
1 polymer ?
#
loop_
_entity_poly.entity_id
_entity_poly.type
_entity_poly.pdbx_seq_one_letter_code
_entity_poly.pdbx_strand_id
1 'polypeptide(L)'
;MPADLDDLIAPDAPGWFRRALQTPFFDQRVEVNGAQVHYLAWGEPGRRGLVFVHGGAAHAHWWTHVAAWYARQYRVVAIDLSGHGDSDHRASYSLEQWADEVVAVAGDAEIDGTPVVIGHSMGGMVSIATAAIHPDDVAGVIVLDSPVIEVDQEVGAAQAGQAFGVPRVYPTRDEALARFRTVPPQKHYLDYVMHHVARRSVHEVEGGWSWKFDHNLFNAFTGHIRNVAVPYLPLVRCRFALLRAEHGLVTPDIGESMYQALGRTAPVVELPMAGHHGMLDEPLVLTTAIRTLLADWDHSTPQRRWRASGSLARCARSVPPSFLVDGLTPGASRNDGGGAAVVGRGGGSASSAPTPPGLASLGTPNHQPRPRPRGGRLVRGCHVGATWRKHGVGVLGRMADTPDPSGAVAARLANVEAVRRELAHLTITDDAELVRRRSTDRSAMLGPLMASEVGGSLADAVAIPADEAQVIELVAACARHRVPIVPRGAGTSNFGQSIPLEGGIVLDLSLLRGIISVDQEHVRALAGTLLPDIDEAAAPFGRELRIHPSSKRMSTAAGFVIGGHGGVGSIRHGGLADLGNVQGLRVVTIEEQPRVLELRGEQTGLVQFSFGMTGVVTEVEFPLAPSHAWRDVMVSFETLADAMRFGGDVTLADGLDVKNCMPMDPGMATYLTPLQEFLPLGRAAAFVMVAPHSVEGLTDLAARRGGFVTLDVPMGETPRGFPGYEYTWGHAMWWLRKGQPNLAEVLFLLPPGDPAGTLDELLRRVGGETWVSSTCQRFAGRPSPQVALGIDGSIPGRIVAVSEAAEALDCLVVNIHQAKLGASSIRDFGPEQRAFKAAVDPLGICNPGHLADEELVPGEAVTESAKLVASGWSSRWADDAAAGQRR
;
A
#
# COMPACT_ATOMS: atom_id res chain seq x y z
N MET A 1 31.29 42.23 10.89
CA MET A 1 31.27 41.13 11.89
C MET A 1 30.19 41.47 12.89
N PRO A 2 29.15 40.64 13.07
CA PRO A 2 28.10 40.93 14.06
C PRO A 2 28.71 41.02 15.46
N ALA A 3 28.18 41.91 16.30
CA ALA A 3 28.64 42.16 17.66
C ALA A 3 28.44 40.98 18.65
N ASP A 4 27.96 39.83 18.16
CA ASP A 4 27.42 38.71 18.96
C ASP A 4 28.05 37.34 18.63
N LEU A 5 29.20 37.32 17.94
CA LEU A 5 29.90 36.07 17.62
C LEU A 5 30.37 35.30 18.86
N ASP A 6 30.66 36.01 19.95
CA ASP A 6 31.11 35.40 21.21
C ASP A 6 29.98 34.64 21.93
N ASP A 7 28.71 35.04 21.78
CA ASP A 7 27.56 34.27 22.30
C ASP A 7 27.27 33.04 21.43
N LEU A 8 27.50 33.13 20.12
CA LEU A 8 27.21 32.06 19.17
C LEU A 8 28.25 30.92 19.17
N ILE A 9 29.41 31.13 19.77
CA ILE A 9 30.52 30.15 19.82
C ILE A 9 30.64 29.60 21.23
N ALA A 10 30.40 28.30 21.40
CA ALA A 10 30.61 27.66 22.69
C ALA A 10 32.08 27.75 23.16
N PRO A 11 32.36 27.92 24.46
CA PRO A 11 33.73 28.06 24.99
C PRO A 11 34.65 26.87 24.69
N ASP A 12 34.08 25.68 24.51
CA ASP A 12 34.76 24.42 24.21
C ASP A 12 34.86 24.13 22.69
N ALA A 13 34.29 24.99 21.84
CA ALA A 13 34.25 24.78 20.40
C ALA A 13 35.67 24.61 19.79
N PRO A 14 35.90 23.59 18.94
CA PRO A 14 37.21 23.38 18.35
C PRO A 14 37.59 24.49 17.37
N GLY A 15 38.90 24.70 17.19
CA GLY A 15 39.40 25.80 16.36
C GLY A 15 38.93 25.76 14.90
N TRP A 16 38.61 24.59 14.34
CA TRP A 16 38.05 24.50 12.99
C TRP A 16 36.64 25.09 12.91
N PHE A 17 35.79 24.84 13.90
CA PHE A 17 34.41 25.31 13.95
C PHE A 17 34.38 26.83 14.17
N ARG A 18 35.24 27.33 15.07
CA ARG A 18 35.41 28.79 15.27
C ARG A 18 35.77 29.50 13.98
N ARG A 19 36.75 28.99 13.23
CA ARG A 19 37.14 29.55 11.92
C ARG A 19 36.00 29.50 10.90
N ALA A 20 35.22 28.41 10.90
CA ALA A 20 34.08 28.28 10.01
C ALA A 20 33.03 29.37 10.29
N LEU A 21 32.64 29.58 11.56
CA LEU A 21 31.68 30.62 11.95
C LEU A 21 32.20 32.06 11.73
N GLN A 22 33.52 32.26 11.73
CA GLN A 22 34.16 33.54 11.43
C GLN A 22 34.30 33.81 9.92
N THR A 23 33.94 32.86 9.05
CA THR A 23 34.02 33.05 7.61
C THR A 23 32.95 34.07 7.18
N PRO A 24 33.34 35.21 6.55
CA PRO A 24 32.38 36.24 6.17
C PRO A 24 31.35 35.72 5.17
N PHE A 25 30.10 36.16 5.34
CA PHE A 25 29.00 35.95 4.42
C PHE A 25 28.19 37.23 4.23
N PHE A 26 27.44 37.25 3.13
CA PHE A 26 26.36 38.20 2.88
C PHE A 26 25.06 37.60 3.42
N ASP A 27 24.27 38.43 4.09
CA ASP A 27 22.95 38.11 4.66
C ASP A 27 21.94 38.91 3.84
N GLN A 28 21.16 38.22 3.00
CA GLN A 28 20.40 38.85 1.91
C GLN A 28 18.97 38.30 1.84
N ARG A 29 18.12 39.02 1.11
CA ARG A 29 16.75 38.64 0.82
C ARG A 29 16.42 38.90 -0.64
N VAL A 30 15.62 38.02 -1.23
CA VAL A 30 15.05 38.17 -2.57
C VAL A 30 13.55 37.94 -2.53
N GLU A 31 12.79 38.72 -3.29
CA GLU A 31 11.35 38.51 -3.41
C GLU A 31 11.05 37.38 -4.41
N VAL A 32 10.31 36.36 -3.96
CA VAL A 32 9.87 35.25 -4.80
C VAL A 32 8.38 35.05 -4.60
N ASN A 33 7.59 35.18 -5.67
CA ASN A 33 6.14 34.96 -5.64
C ASN A 33 5.45 35.66 -4.45
N GLY A 34 5.81 36.92 -4.18
CA GLY A 34 5.20 37.77 -3.15
C GLY A 34 5.66 37.51 -1.70
N ALA A 35 6.73 36.75 -1.47
CA ALA A 35 7.33 36.58 -0.15
C ALA A 35 8.84 36.90 -0.19
N GLN A 36 9.36 37.50 0.87
CA GLN A 36 10.79 37.74 1.03
C GLN A 36 11.49 36.46 1.52
N VAL A 37 12.36 35.91 0.68
CA VAL A 37 13.14 34.71 0.95
C VAL A 37 14.54 35.12 1.37
N HIS A 38 14.89 34.82 2.62
CA HIS A 38 16.20 35.06 3.18
C HIS A 38 17.21 33.96 2.78
N TYR A 39 18.46 34.37 2.58
CA TYR A 39 19.57 33.44 2.38
C TYR A 39 20.90 34.03 2.81
N LEU A 40 21.84 33.15 3.09
CA LEU A 40 23.22 33.47 3.43
C LEU A 40 24.12 33.09 2.26
N ALA A 41 25.08 33.95 1.89
CA ALA A 41 25.99 33.67 0.79
C ALA A 41 27.47 33.89 1.15
N TRP A 42 28.30 32.87 0.91
CA TRP A 42 29.76 32.91 1.08
C TRP A 42 30.48 32.81 -0.27
N GLY A 43 31.73 33.27 -0.31
CA GLY A 43 32.55 33.22 -1.53
C GLY A 43 32.23 34.35 -2.51
N GLU A 44 33.10 34.54 -3.51
CA GLU A 44 32.98 35.61 -4.49
C GLU A 44 31.82 35.36 -5.47
N PRO A 45 31.00 36.39 -5.78
CA PRO A 45 30.05 36.38 -6.90
C PRO A 45 30.69 35.96 -8.23
N GLY A 46 29.91 35.36 -9.13
CA GLY A 46 30.37 34.91 -10.44
C GLY A 46 31.18 33.62 -10.43
N ARG A 47 31.17 32.87 -9.32
CA ARG A 47 31.76 31.52 -9.24
C ARG A 47 30.67 30.45 -9.37
N ARG A 48 31.07 29.24 -9.80
CA ARG A 48 30.20 28.06 -9.76
C ARG A 48 29.63 27.84 -8.36
N GLY A 49 28.37 27.42 -8.31
CA GLY A 49 27.56 27.54 -7.10
C GLY A 49 27.20 26.24 -6.38
N LEU A 50 27.08 26.31 -5.05
CA LEU A 50 26.43 25.30 -4.21
C LEU A 50 25.26 25.95 -3.47
N VAL A 51 24.09 25.29 -3.43
CA VAL A 51 22.93 25.76 -2.66
C VAL A 51 22.56 24.72 -1.61
N PHE A 52 22.64 25.08 -0.34
CA PHE A 52 22.30 24.24 0.80
C PHE A 52 20.86 24.50 1.27
N VAL A 53 20.03 23.46 1.28
CA VAL A 53 18.61 23.51 1.64
C VAL A 53 18.39 22.75 2.96
N HIS A 54 17.83 23.42 3.97
CA HIS A 54 17.63 22.86 5.32
C HIS A 54 16.43 21.89 5.40
N GLY A 55 16.35 21.12 6.48
CA GLY A 55 15.21 20.24 6.81
C GLY A 55 13.98 20.97 7.35
N GLY A 56 12.93 20.24 7.71
CA GLY A 56 11.71 20.85 8.26
C GLY A 56 11.95 21.49 9.63
N ALA A 57 11.31 22.63 9.91
CA ALA A 57 11.49 23.42 11.14
C ALA A 57 12.96 23.83 11.45
N ALA A 58 13.81 23.86 10.42
CA ALA A 58 15.22 24.29 10.49
C ALA A 58 15.42 25.66 9.80
N HIS A 59 16.68 26.08 9.60
CA HIS A 59 17.04 27.34 8.93
C HIS A 59 18.48 27.28 8.37
N ALA A 60 18.88 28.25 7.55
CA ALA A 60 20.13 28.38 6.81
C ALA A 60 21.38 28.21 7.71
N HIS A 61 21.33 28.73 8.94
CA HIS A 61 22.45 28.59 9.88
C HIS A 61 22.76 27.15 10.34
N TRP A 62 21.90 26.17 10.08
CA TRP A 62 22.25 24.74 10.27
C TRP A 62 23.41 24.31 9.38
N TRP A 63 23.65 25.04 8.29
CA TRP A 63 24.70 24.78 7.34
C TRP A 63 25.93 25.66 7.52
N THR A 64 25.93 26.69 8.36
CA THR A 64 27.01 27.71 8.39
C THR A 64 28.40 27.09 8.52
N HIS A 65 28.60 26.16 9.46
CA HIS A 65 29.89 25.51 9.71
C HIS A 65 30.29 24.48 8.65
N VAL A 66 29.36 24.03 7.81
CA VAL A 66 29.61 23.16 6.64
C VAL A 66 29.86 24.00 5.39
N ALA A 67 28.96 24.94 5.09
CA ALA A 67 29.00 25.85 3.95
C ALA A 67 30.31 26.65 3.87
N ALA A 68 30.83 27.11 5.02
CA ALA A 68 32.09 27.85 5.10
C ALA A 68 33.30 27.10 4.50
N TRP A 69 33.29 25.76 4.50
CA TRP A 69 34.38 24.95 3.93
C TRP A 69 34.47 25.03 2.40
N TYR A 70 33.41 25.48 1.73
CA TYR A 70 33.33 25.56 0.26
C TYR A 70 33.52 26.98 -0.27
N ALA A 71 33.41 28.00 0.59
CA ALA A 71 33.46 29.42 0.24
C ALA A 71 34.72 29.86 -0.53
N ARG A 72 35.83 29.12 -0.37
CA ARG A 72 37.09 29.41 -1.07
C ARG A 72 37.07 29.02 -2.54
N GLN A 73 36.22 28.09 -2.95
CA GLN A 73 36.20 27.51 -4.30
C GLN A 73 34.87 27.72 -5.03
N TYR A 74 33.79 27.90 -4.28
CA TYR A 74 32.44 28.04 -4.81
C TYR A 74 31.81 29.33 -4.32
N ARG A 75 30.80 29.81 -5.05
CA ARG A 75 29.77 30.66 -4.48
C ARG A 75 28.81 29.74 -3.71
N VAL A 76 28.68 29.95 -2.41
CA VAL A 76 27.93 29.02 -1.55
C VAL A 76 26.74 29.74 -0.97
N VAL A 77 25.57 29.15 -1.07
CA VAL A 77 24.33 29.71 -0.54
C VAL A 77 23.71 28.75 0.45
N ALA A 78 23.19 29.25 1.57
CA ALA A 78 22.28 28.51 2.44
C ALA A 78 20.96 29.29 2.52
N ILE A 79 19.87 28.69 2.05
CA ILE A 79 18.55 29.32 1.93
C ILE A 79 17.71 29.07 3.18
N ASP A 80 16.92 30.06 3.60
CA ASP A 80 15.74 29.86 4.43
C ASP A 80 14.52 29.72 3.51
N LEU A 81 13.92 28.53 3.45
CA LEU A 81 12.68 28.35 2.69
C LEU A 81 11.55 29.18 3.32
N SER A 82 10.58 29.63 2.52
CA SER A 82 9.41 30.29 3.10
C SER A 82 8.75 29.43 4.19
N GLY A 83 8.30 30.09 5.27
CA GLY A 83 7.84 29.43 6.50
C GLY A 83 8.95 28.99 7.47
N HIS A 84 10.22 29.28 7.17
CA HIS A 84 11.37 28.92 7.98
C HIS A 84 12.35 30.06 8.15
N GLY A 85 13.13 30.00 9.23
CA GLY A 85 14.22 30.92 9.52
C GLY A 85 13.75 32.37 9.49
N ASP A 86 14.47 33.20 8.75
CA ASP A 86 14.16 34.62 8.61
C ASP A 86 13.34 34.93 7.35
N SER A 87 12.88 33.91 6.61
CA SER A 87 11.97 34.08 5.46
C SER A 87 10.52 34.30 5.87
N ASP A 88 9.77 34.98 5.00
CA ASP A 88 8.35 35.23 5.23
C ASP A 88 7.53 33.92 5.30
N HIS A 89 6.46 33.95 6.09
CA HIS A 89 5.47 32.88 6.14
C HIS A 89 4.43 33.04 5.03
N ARG A 90 3.79 31.93 4.63
CA ARG A 90 2.76 31.91 3.59
C ARG A 90 1.50 31.19 4.06
N ALA A 91 0.39 31.46 3.38
CA ALA A 91 -0.89 30.80 3.67
C ALA A 91 -0.88 29.30 3.30
N SER A 92 -0.08 28.92 2.30
CA SER A 92 0.11 27.54 1.86
C SER A 92 1.54 27.31 1.36
N TYR A 93 2.02 26.07 1.43
CA TYR A 93 3.37 25.67 1.01
C TYR A 93 3.33 24.48 0.03
N SER A 94 4.21 24.45 -0.97
CA SER A 94 4.35 23.32 -1.91
C SER A 94 5.81 23.09 -2.32
N LEU A 95 6.13 21.91 -2.87
CA LEU A 95 7.48 21.62 -3.37
C LEU A 95 7.84 22.47 -4.60
N GLU A 96 6.88 22.76 -5.48
CA GLU A 96 7.07 23.62 -6.64
C GLU A 96 7.48 25.03 -6.23
N GLN A 97 6.78 25.59 -5.24
CA GLN A 97 7.07 26.92 -4.76
C GLN A 97 8.47 26.98 -4.14
N TRP A 98 8.84 26.01 -3.30
CA TRP A 98 10.20 25.95 -2.74
C TRP A 98 11.27 25.67 -3.79
N ALA A 99 10.95 24.94 -4.85
CA ALA A 99 11.86 24.74 -5.98
C ALA A 99 12.14 26.06 -6.72
N ASP A 100 11.11 26.90 -6.94
CA ASP A 100 11.27 28.23 -7.51
C ASP A 100 12.13 29.14 -6.62
N GLU A 101 11.93 29.08 -5.30
CA GLU A 101 12.73 29.83 -4.32
C GLU A 101 14.22 29.46 -4.39
N VAL A 102 14.55 28.17 -4.51
CA VAL A 102 15.94 27.70 -4.65
C VAL A 102 16.60 28.27 -5.91
N VAL A 103 15.92 28.27 -7.05
CA VAL A 103 16.47 28.79 -8.32
C VAL A 103 16.60 30.32 -8.27
N ALA A 104 15.59 31.02 -7.75
CA ALA A 104 15.61 32.48 -7.62
C ALA A 104 16.75 32.96 -6.71
N VAL A 105 16.93 32.31 -5.56
CA VAL A 105 18.03 32.59 -4.63
C VAL A 105 19.39 32.29 -5.25
N ALA A 106 19.52 31.22 -6.04
CA ALA A 106 20.77 30.93 -6.74
C ALA A 106 21.16 32.04 -7.74
N GLY A 107 20.17 32.55 -8.48
CA GLY A 107 20.36 33.66 -9.42
C GLY A 107 20.70 34.98 -8.72
N ASP A 108 19.95 35.34 -7.67
CA ASP A 108 20.17 36.56 -6.89
C ASP A 108 21.53 36.55 -6.18
N ALA A 109 21.98 35.37 -5.74
CA ALA A 109 23.30 35.19 -5.15
C ALA A 109 24.45 35.29 -6.16
N GLU A 110 24.20 35.53 -7.45
CA GLU A 110 25.21 35.63 -8.52
C GLU A 110 26.05 34.35 -8.67
N ILE A 111 25.40 33.17 -8.61
CA ILE A 111 26.04 31.92 -9.00
C ILE A 111 26.26 31.91 -10.52
N ASP A 112 27.48 31.62 -10.96
CA ASP A 112 27.80 31.43 -12.37
C ASP A 112 27.45 30.01 -12.83
N GLY A 113 26.66 29.91 -13.89
CA GLY A 113 26.12 28.65 -14.41
C GLY A 113 25.07 28.01 -13.48
N THR A 114 24.92 26.70 -13.59
CA THR A 114 23.92 25.95 -12.81
C THR A 114 24.52 25.43 -11.49
N PRO A 115 23.87 25.65 -10.33
CA PRO A 115 24.37 25.18 -9.05
C PRO A 115 24.23 23.66 -8.86
N VAL A 116 25.01 23.12 -7.91
CA VAL A 116 24.68 21.86 -7.25
C VAL A 116 23.83 22.15 -6.01
N VAL A 117 22.67 21.51 -5.90
CA VAL A 117 21.76 21.68 -4.75
C VAL A 117 21.98 20.54 -3.76
N ILE A 118 22.24 20.87 -2.50
CA ILE A 118 22.46 19.93 -1.40
C ILE A 118 21.34 20.09 -0.38
N GLY A 119 20.53 19.06 -0.21
CA GLY A 119 19.33 19.12 0.64
C GLY A 119 19.33 18.05 1.72
N HIS A 120 18.90 18.42 2.92
CA HIS A 120 18.70 17.49 4.05
C HIS A 120 17.22 17.32 4.40
N SER A 121 16.80 16.08 4.67
CA SER A 121 15.43 15.74 5.08
C SER A 121 14.39 16.34 4.13
N MET A 122 13.54 17.27 4.60
CA MET A 122 12.65 18.05 3.75
C MET A 122 13.36 18.79 2.61
N GLY A 123 14.53 19.38 2.87
CA GLY A 123 15.33 20.06 1.86
C GLY A 123 15.86 19.12 0.77
N GLY A 124 16.02 17.83 1.06
CA GLY A 124 16.33 16.83 0.02
C GLY A 124 15.16 16.56 -0.91
N MET A 125 13.93 16.56 -0.39
CA MET A 125 12.70 16.49 -1.19
C MET A 125 12.56 17.72 -2.10
N VAL A 126 12.84 18.92 -1.57
CA VAL A 126 12.91 20.16 -2.36
C VAL A 126 13.98 20.05 -3.44
N SER A 127 15.17 19.56 -3.11
CA SER A 127 16.26 19.39 -4.08
C SER A 127 15.87 18.47 -5.23
N ILE A 128 15.19 17.35 -4.93
CA ILE A 128 14.66 16.43 -5.94
C ILE A 128 13.64 17.14 -6.85
N ALA A 129 12.71 17.89 -6.25
CA ALA A 129 11.71 18.66 -7.00
C ALA A 129 12.37 19.73 -7.88
N THR A 130 13.34 20.48 -7.36
CA THR A 130 14.11 21.48 -8.13
C THR A 130 14.75 20.84 -9.36
N ALA A 131 15.40 19.68 -9.20
CA ALA A 131 16.03 18.98 -10.32
C ALA A 131 15.05 18.41 -11.37
N ALA A 132 13.80 18.15 -10.96
CA ALA A 132 12.76 17.64 -11.85
C ALA A 132 12.00 18.76 -12.57
N ILE A 133 11.71 19.86 -11.86
CA ILE A 133 10.93 21.01 -12.34
C ILE A 133 11.82 21.96 -13.15
N HIS A 134 13.05 22.19 -12.70
CA HIS A 134 14.05 23.08 -13.31
C HIS A 134 15.28 22.29 -13.79
N PRO A 135 15.12 21.30 -14.69
CA PRO A 135 16.17 20.36 -15.05
C PRO A 135 17.36 21.00 -15.81
N ASP A 136 17.16 22.19 -16.38
CA ASP A 136 18.18 22.94 -17.11
C ASP A 136 18.90 23.98 -16.22
N ASP A 137 18.40 24.22 -15.00
CA ASP A 137 18.94 25.21 -14.06
C ASP A 137 19.73 24.58 -12.90
N VAL A 138 19.89 23.26 -12.88
CA VAL A 138 20.60 22.52 -11.82
C VAL A 138 21.65 21.58 -12.41
N ALA A 139 22.91 21.71 -11.98
CA ALA A 139 24.02 20.85 -12.42
C ALA A 139 23.95 19.44 -11.82
N GLY A 140 23.46 19.35 -10.59
CA GLY A 140 23.28 18.09 -9.86
C GLY A 140 22.67 18.29 -8.49
N VAL A 141 22.25 17.19 -7.87
CA VAL A 141 21.70 17.21 -6.51
C VAL A 141 22.36 16.19 -5.60
N ILE A 142 22.63 16.59 -4.36
CA ILE A 142 23.13 15.71 -3.31
C ILE A 142 22.06 15.67 -2.21
N VAL A 143 21.46 14.51 -2.02
CA VAL A 143 20.38 14.32 -1.06
C VAL A 143 20.94 13.67 0.19
N LEU A 144 20.83 14.36 1.33
CA LEU A 144 21.30 13.88 2.63
C LEU A 144 20.14 13.34 3.46
N ASP A 145 20.18 12.04 3.71
CA ASP A 145 19.31 11.31 4.63
C ASP A 145 17.83 11.70 4.54
N SER A 146 17.34 11.85 3.31
CA SER A 146 15.98 12.29 2.99
C SER A 146 15.15 11.12 2.44
N PRO A 147 14.33 10.45 3.27
CA PRO A 147 13.58 9.27 2.82
C PRO A 147 12.46 9.67 1.86
N VAL A 148 12.45 9.08 0.66
CA VAL A 148 11.42 9.29 -0.38
C VAL A 148 10.83 7.93 -0.76
N ILE A 149 9.63 7.61 -0.24
CA ILE A 149 9.00 6.28 -0.33
C ILE A 149 7.56 6.35 -0.87
N GLU A 150 7.18 5.35 -1.67
CA GLU A 150 5.86 5.18 -2.28
C GLU A 150 5.01 4.22 -1.39
N VAL A 151 3.97 4.76 -0.74
CA VAL A 151 2.82 4.09 -0.06
C VAL A 151 2.72 4.13 1.49
N ASP A 152 1.52 4.58 1.89
CA ASP A 152 0.75 4.61 3.14
C ASP A 152 1.40 4.50 4.53
N GLN A 153 1.54 5.68 5.12
CA GLN A 153 1.47 5.92 6.55
C GLN A 153 0.05 6.32 6.99
N GLU A 154 -0.98 5.46 6.80
CA GLU A 154 -2.19 5.59 7.64
C GLU A 154 -1.86 5.43 9.15
N VAL A 155 -0.63 5.02 9.49
CA VAL A 155 -0.10 4.83 10.85
C VAL A 155 0.95 5.87 11.28
N GLY A 156 1.52 6.65 10.35
CA GLY A 156 2.56 7.65 10.68
C GLY A 156 2.05 9.08 10.81
N ALA A 157 1.01 9.45 10.05
CA ALA A 157 0.48 10.82 10.02
C ALA A 157 -0.38 11.17 11.24
N ALA A 158 -0.99 10.19 11.91
CA ALA A 158 -1.63 10.40 13.21
C ALA A 158 -0.63 10.88 14.30
N GLN A 159 0.68 10.72 14.08
CA GLN A 159 1.74 11.15 15.01
C GLN A 159 2.45 12.45 14.61
N ALA A 160 2.26 12.97 13.39
CA ALA A 160 2.87 14.24 12.98
C ALA A 160 2.16 15.48 13.60
N GLY A 161 0.89 15.35 13.98
CA GLY A 161 0.14 16.38 14.69
C GLY A 161 0.46 16.54 16.18
N GLN A 162 1.38 15.74 16.74
CA GLN A 162 1.74 15.79 18.17
C GLN A 162 3.15 16.34 18.47
N ALA A 163 4.02 16.51 17.46
CA ALA A 163 5.44 16.85 17.70
C ALA A 163 5.70 18.35 17.98
N PHE A 164 4.93 19.26 17.37
CA PHE A 164 5.22 20.70 17.40
C PHE A 164 4.23 21.56 18.22
N GLY A 165 3.15 20.95 18.75
CA GLY A 165 2.25 21.56 19.73
C GLY A 165 1.60 22.88 19.30
N VAL A 166 0.93 23.55 20.24
CA VAL A 166 0.43 24.93 20.09
C VAL A 166 1.64 25.88 20.15
N PRO A 167 1.72 26.94 19.30
CA PRO A 167 2.77 27.95 19.39
C PRO A 167 2.96 28.45 20.82
N ARG A 168 4.19 28.39 21.32
CA ARG A 168 4.54 28.85 22.67
C ARG A 168 5.47 30.04 22.59
N VAL A 169 5.11 31.11 23.30
CA VAL A 169 5.98 32.25 23.56
C VAL A 169 6.68 32.01 24.91
N TYR A 170 8.00 32.01 24.91
CA TYR A 170 8.83 31.83 26.11
C TYR A 170 9.19 33.20 26.68
N PRO A 171 9.05 33.44 28.00
CA PRO A 171 9.39 34.72 28.62
C PRO A 171 10.82 35.21 28.35
N THR A 172 11.79 34.30 28.26
CA THR A 172 13.21 34.63 28.06
C THR A 172 13.85 33.77 26.96
N ARG A 173 14.92 34.28 26.34
CA ARG A 173 15.70 33.55 25.33
C ARG A 173 16.27 32.25 25.91
N ASP A 174 16.83 32.29 27.12
CA ASP A 174 17.42 31.12 27.77
C ASP A 174 16.40 30.01 28.03
N GLU A 175 15.16 30.37 28.39
CA GLU A 175 14.06 29.40 28.53
C GLU A 175 13.71 28.73 27.19
N ALA A 176 13.69 29.50 26.10
CA ALA A 176 13.49 28.94 24.76
C ALA A 176 14.64 27.98 24.41
N LEU A 177 15.90 28.41 24.58
CA LEU A 177 17.09 27.60 24.27
C LEU A 177 17.12 26.28 25.05
N ALA A 178 16.73 26.27 26.33
CA ALA A 178 16.65 25.05 27.15
C ALA A 178 15.66 24.01 26.58
N ARG A 179 14.68 24.46 25.78
CA ARG A 179 13.67 23.62 25.11
C ARG A 179 14.01 23.25 23.67
N PHE A 180 15.11 23.75 23.11
CA PHE A 180 15.51 23.42 21.75
C PHE A 180 15.81 21.92 21.63
N ARG A 181 15.11 21.24 20.72
CA ARG A 181 15.28 19.80 20.41
C ARG A 181 15.11 19.63 18.90
N THR A 182 15.87 18.72 18.30
CA THR A 182 15.63 18.33 16.90
C THR A 182 14.54 17.27 16.83
N VAL A 183 13.88 17.17 15.67
CA VAL A 183 12.88 16.14 15.38
C VAL A 183 13.28 15.45 14.08
N PRO A 184 13.52 14.12 14.07
CA PRO A 184 13.57 13.22 15.22
C PRO A 184 14.70 13.54 16.22
N PRO A 185 14.58 13.16 17.50
CA PRO A 185 15.71 13.19 18.41
C PRO A 185 16.74 12.11 18.03
N GLN A 186 18.02 12.39 18.21
CA GLN A 186 19.10 11.41 18.05
C GLN A 186 20.00 11.38 19.29
N LYS A 187 20.76 10.29 19.43
CA LYS A 187 21.51 9.96 20.64
C LYS A 187 22.73 10.86 20.87
N HIS A 188 23.36 11.34 19.81
CA HIS A 188 24.59 12.13 19.87
C HIS A 188 24.47 13.37 18.99
N TYR A 189 24.99 14.49 19.49
CA TYR A 189 25.24 15.73 18.75
C TYR A 189 26.56 16.32 19.23
N LEU A 190 27.09 17.28 18.48
CA LEU A 190 28.17 18.13 18.96
C LEU A 190 27.59 19.31 19.73
N ASP A 191 27.86 19.38 21.03
CA ASP A 191 27.30 20.42 21.91
C ASP A 191 27.56 21.84 21.40
N TYR A 192 28.77 22.10 20.88
CA TYR A 192 29.12 23.41 20.32
C TYR A 192 28.37 23.74 19.01
N VAL A 193 27.97 22.74 18.22
CA VAL A 193 27.13 22.96 17.03
C VAL A 193 25.69 23.22 17.46
N MET A 194 25.18 22.44 18.40
CA MET A 194 23.84 22.64 18.97
C MET A 194 23.70 23.99 19.64
N HIS A 195 24.73 24.45 20.37
CA HIS A 195 24.78 25.78 20.98
C HIS A 195 24.61 26.90 19.94
N HIS A 196 25.31 26.80 18.81
CA HIS A 196 25.22 27.75 17.72
C HIS A 196 23.83 27.74 17.07
N VAL A 197 23.35 26.55 16.71
CA VAL A 197 22.10 26.37 15.98
C VAL A 197 20.91 26.82 16.83
N ALA A 198 20.82 26.36 18.08
CA ALA A 198 19.72 26.73 18.98
C ALA A 198 19.58 28.25 19.14
N ARG A 199 20.71 28.96 19.28
CA ARG A 199 20.75 30.43 19.40
C ARG A 199 20.29 31.18 18.17
N ARG A 200 20.38 30.54 17.00
CA ARG A 200 19.89 31.05 15.72
C ARG A 200 18.45 30.63 15.41
N SER A 201 17.87 29.71 16.18
CA SER A 201 16.51 29.19 15.95
C SER A 201 15.39 29.99 16.61
N VAL A 202 15.69 31.03 17.38
CA VAL A 202 14.72 31.84 18.13
C VAL A 202 14.77 33.32 17.72
N HIS A 203 13.63 34.00 17.81
CA HIS A 203 13.50 35.44 17.64
C HIS A 203 12.57 36.04 18.69
N GLU A 204 12.69 37.35 18.90
CA GLU A 204 11.84 38.10 19.82
C GLU A 204 10.47 38.37 19.17
N VAL A 205 9.41 38.16 19.94
CA VAL A 205 8.01 38.40 19.58
C VAL A 205 7.29 39.15 20.71
N GLU A 206 6.08 39.64 20.47
CA GLU A 206 5.27 40.24 21.53
C GLU A 206 5.07 39.24 22.69
N GLY A 207 5.51 39.62 23.89
CA GLY A 207 5.41 38.78 25.09
C GLY A 207 6.58 37.81 25.35
N GLY A 208 7.63 37.78 24.50
CA GLY A 208 8.82 36.99 24.77
C GLY A 208 9.57 36.52 23.51
N TRP A 209 9.90 35.23 23.46
CA TRP A 209 10.70 34.59 22.42
C TRP A 209 9.95 33.42 21.79
N SER A 210 10.05 33.27 20.47
CA SER A 210 9.42 32.20 19.69
C SER A 210 10.41 31.56 18.71
N TRP A 211 10.04 30.39 18.19
CA TRP A 211 10.82 29.69 17.17
C TRP A 211 10.72 30.39 15.81
N LYS A 212 11.81 30.37 15.04
CA LYS A 212 11.90 30.86 13.66
C LYS A 212 11.35 29.84 12.64
N PHE A 213 10.13 29.36 12.84
CA PHE A 213 9.40 28.59 11.84
C PHE A 213 7.90 28.75 12.02
N ASP A 214 7.15 28.60 10.94
CA ASP A 214 5.71 28.59 10.96
C ASP A 214 5.19 27.30 11.61
N HIS A 215 4.50 27.40 12.74
CA HIS A 215 3.95 26.24 13.44
C HIS A 215 2.81 25.58 12.65
N ASN A 216 2.21 26.30 11.70
CA ASN A 216 1.18 25.77 10.81
C ASN A 216 1.77 25.16 9.53
N LEU A 217 3.09 25.20 9.34
CA LEU A 217 3.79 24.73 8.13
C LEU A 217 3.29 23.37 7.63
N PHE A 218 3.25 22.37 8.52
CA PHE A 218 2.89 21.00 8.14
C PHE A 218 1.40 20.81 7.85
N ASN A 219 0.53 21.71 8.33
CA ASN A 219 -0.91 21.71 8.03
C ASN A 219 -1.23 22.54 6.78
N ALA A 220 -0.48 23.61 6.54
CA ALA A 220 -0.61 24.50 5.39
C ALA A 220 0.13 23.97 4.14
N PHE A 221 0.83 22.84 4.25
CA PHE A 221 1.49 22.20 3.12
C PHE A 221 0.46 21.49 2.22
N THR A 222 0.44 21.81 0.93
CA THR A 222 -0.48 21.16 -0.03
C THR A 222 0.00 19.75 -0.34
N GLY A 223 -0.67 18.74 0.20
CA GLY A 223 -0.30 17.32 0.07
C GLY A 223 0.54 16.80 1.25
N HIS A 224 0.99 15.55 1.19
CA HIS A 224 1.83 14.97 2.25
C HIS A 224 3.31 15.09 1.86
N ILE A 225 4.06 15.96 2.55
CA ILE A 225 5.45 16.38 2.21
C ILE A 225 6.42 15.24 1.88
N ARG A 226 6.25 14.06 2.50
CA ARG A 226 7.10 12.87 2.29
C ARG A 226 6.72 12.04 1.06
N ASN A 227 5.47 12.10 0.63
CA ASN A 227 4.95 11.32 -0.49
C ASN A 227 4.99 12.11 -1.81
N VAL A 228 5.05 13.45 -1.73
CA VAL A 228 5.07 14.33 -2.90
C VAL A 228 6.40 14.28 -3.67
N ALA A 229 7.52 13.87 -3.05
CA ALA A 229 8.81 13.83 -3.74
C ALA A 229 8.96 12.63 -4.70
N VAL A 230 8.20 11.55 -4.48
CA VAL A 230 8.36 10.28 -5.21
C VAL A 230 8.10 10.43 -6.71
N PRO A 231 7.03 11.12 -7.17
CA PRO A 231 6.78 11.34 -8.60
C PRO A 231 7.91 12.09 -9.33
N TYR A 232 8.74 12.85 -8.63
CA TYR A 232 9.84 13.62 -9.24
C TYR A 232 11.12 12.79 -9.41
N LEU A 233 11.35 11.73 -8.61
CA LEU A 233 12.58 10.91 -8.70
C LEU A 233 12.82 10.33 -10.11
N PRO A 234 11.81 9.76 -10.82
CA PRO A 234 11.98 9.32 -12.20
C PRO A 234 12.24 10.46 -13.19
N LEU A 235 11.86 11.69 -12.84
CA LEU A 235 11.97 12.86 -13.71
C LEU A 235 13.34 13.54 -13.64
N VAL A 236 14.15 13.25 -12.61
CA VAL A 236 15.50 13.84 -12.47
C VAL A 236 16.42 13.42 -13.62
N ARG A 237 17.07 14.42 -14.24
CA ARG A 237 17.97 14.27 -15.39
C ARG A 237 19.41 14.73 -15.14
N CYS A 238 19.62 15.53 -14.10
CA CYS A 238 20.95 16.00 -13.71
C CYS A 238 21.71 14.91 -12.95
N ARG A 239 22.93 15.22 -12.50
CA ARG A 239 23.66 14.32 -11.59
C ARG A 239 22.90 14.18 -10.28
N PHE A 240 22.99 13.02 -9.66
CA PHE A 240 22.35 12.72 -8.40
C PHE A 240 23.32 11.95 -7.50
N ALA A 241 23.38 12.27 -6.22
CA ALA A 241 24.01 11.43 -5.20
C ALA A 241 23.13 11.32 -3.96
N LEU A 242 23.08 10.13 -3.37
CA LEU A 242 22.42 9.88 -2.10
C LEU A 242 23.48 9.70 -1.01
N LEU A 243 23.46 10.57 -0.01
CA LEU A 243 24.21 10.39 1.23
C LEU A 243 23.24 9.84 2.29
N ARG A 244 23.38 8.57 2.67
CA ARG A 244 22.60 7.99 3.78
C ARG A 244 23.42 8.06 5.07
N ALA A 245 22.79 8.36 6.20
CA ALA A 245 23.47 8.31 7.49
C ALA A 245 23.34 6.89 8.08
N GLU A 246 24.40 6.36 8.70
CA GLU A 246 24.40 5.00 9.27
C GLU A 246 23.26 4.78 10.27
N HIS A 247 22.99 5.79 11.09
CA HIS A 247 21.91 5.82 12.08
C HIS A 247 20.80 6.82 11.71
N GLY A 248 20.65 7.10 10.41
CA GLY A 248 19.68 8.03 9.84
C GLY A 248 18.29 7.46 9.59
N LEU A 249 17.45 8.28 8.95
CA LEU A 249 16.12 7.91 8.47
C LEU A 249 16.15 7.17 7.14
N VAL A 250 17.21 7.30 6.33
CA VAL A 250 17.38 6.52 5.10
C VAL A 250 18.09 5.22 5.45
N THR A 251 17.27 4.22 5.80
CA THR A 251 17.72 2.84 5.99
C THR A 251 18.34 2.28 4.70
N PRO A 252 19.15 1.20 4.75
CA PRO A 252 19.70 0.57 3.55
C PRO A 252 18.63 0.26 2.49
N ASP A 253 17.46 -0.19 2.94
CA ASP A 253 16.27 -0.51 2.16
C ASP A 253 15.62 0.73 1.51
N ILE A 254 15.48 1.84 2.23
CA ILE A 254 15.02 3.11 1.64
C ILE A 254 16.07 3.62 0.63
N GLY A 255 17.36 3.52 0.97
CA GLY A 255 18.45 3.91 0.10
C GLY A 255 18.48 3.11 -1.20
N GLU A 256 18.26 1.80 -1.13
CA GLU A 256 18.15 0.92 -2.30
C GLU A 256 16.90 1.26 -3.12
N SER A 257 15.75 1.52 -2.48
CA SER A 257 14.52 1.94 -3.19
C SER A 257 14.75 3.22 -4.00
N MET A 258 15.35 4.24 -3.38
CA MET A 258 15.72 5.48 -4.07
C MET A 258 16.74 5.23 -5.18
N TYR A 259 17.74 4.37 -4.95
CA TYR A 259 18.73 3.99 -5.96
C TYR A 259 18.10 3.29 -7.18
N GLN A 260 17.11 2.44 -6.95
CA GLN A 260 16.33 1.77 -8.00
C GLN A 260 15.46 2.75 -8.79
N ALA A 261 14.74 3.66 -8.12
CA ALA A 261 13.97 4.72 -8.78
C ALA A 261 14.86 5.64 -9.65
N LEU A 262 16.11 5.82 -9.24
CA LEU A 262 17.16 6.51 -10.00
C LEU A 262 17.81 5.65 -11.09
N GLY A 263 17.31 4.44 -11.35
CA GLY A 263 17.76 3.56 -12.44
C GLY A 263 19.18 3.05 -12.23
N ARG A 264 19.63 2.99 -10.97
CA ARG A 264 20.95 2.50 -10.55
C ARG A 264 22.15 3.31 -11.07
N THR A 265 21.95 4.57 -11.46
CA THR A 265 22.99 5.43 -12.05
C THR A 265 23.57 6.48 -11.08
N ALA A 266 23.16 6.48 -9.80
CA ALA A 266 23.58 7.47 -8.81
C ALA A 266 24.42 6.82 -7.69
N PRO A 267 25.54 7.41 -7.24
CA PRO A 267 26.24 6.93 -6.06
C PRO A 267 25.35 7.00 -4.81
N VAL A 268 25.35 5.91 -4.04
CA VAL A 268 24.81 5.84 -2.68
C VAL A 268 26.00 5.71 -1.73
N VAL A 269 26.21 6.71 -0.89
CA VAL A 269 27.33 6.77 0.05
C VAL A 269 26.78 6.78 1.46
N GLU A 270 27.27 5.86 2.28
CA GLU A 270 26.96 5.81 3.70
C GLU A 270 27.92 6.70 4.50
N LEU A 271 27.37 7.52 5.40
CA LEU A 271 28.12 8.32 6.35
C LEU A 271 28.21 7.55 7.68
N PRO A 272 29.38 6.98 8.02
CA PRO A 272 29.53 6.19 9.24
C PRO A 272 29.29 7.08 10.47
N MET A 273 28.72 6.48 11.52
CA MET A 273 28.37 7.08 12.82
C MET A 273 27.34 8.22 12.79
N ALA A 274 27.04 8.80 11.62
CA ALA A 274 26.11 9.89 11.50
C ALA A 274 24.67 9.44 11.81
N GLY A 275 23.95 10.28 12.56
CA GLY A 275 22.50 10.23 12.71
C GLY A 275 21.77 11.02 11.61
N HIS A 276 20.46 11.21 11.77
CA HIS A 276 19.65 11.92 10.78
C HIS A 276 20.17 13.33 10.48
N HIS A 277 20.65 14.04 11.50
CA HIS A 277 21.18 15.38 11.38
C HIS A 277 22.71 15.35 11.21
N GLY A 278 23.20 14.72 10.14
CA GLY A 278 24.63 14.56 9.83
C GLY A 278 25.49 15.84 9.92
N MET A 279 24.86 17.00 9.70
CA MET A 279 25.52 18.30 9.85
C MET A 279 25.70 18.74 11.32
N LEU A 280 24.92 18.21 12.26
CA LEU A 280 24.94 18.57 13.67
C LEU A 280 25.81 17.64 14.53
N ASP A 281 26.05 16.41 14.09
CA ASP A 281 26.85 15.41 14.80
C ASP A 281 28.18 15.09 14.09
N GLU A 282 28.18 14.89 12.77
CA GLU A 282 29.34 14.46 11.98
C GLU A 282 29.67 15.43 10.81
N PRO A 283 29.78 16.75 11.04
CA PRO A 283 29.93 17.75 9.98
C PRO A 283 31.20 17.60 9.14
N LEU A 284 32.29 17.08 9.72
CA LEU A 284 33.54 16.85 8.97
C LEU A 284 33.46 15.62 8.06
N VAL A 285 32.75 14.56 8.49
CA VAL A 285 32.48 13.38 7.65
C VAL A 285 31.59 13.79 6.48
N LEU A 286 30.52 14.53 6.76
CA LEU A 286 29.63 15.08 5.73
C LEU A 286 30.38 15.97 4.73
N THR A 287 31.20 16.91 5.23
CA THR A 287 32.03 17.79 4.39
C THR A 287 32.96 17.00 3.49
N THR A 288 33.55 15.92 4.02
CA THR A 288 34.44 15.04 3.26
C THR A 288 33.68 14.31 2.15
N ALA A 289 32.51 13.73 2.45
CA ALA A 289 31.71 13.03 1.45
C ALA A 289 31.27 13.95 0.30
N ILE A 290 30.76 15.15 0.62
CA ILE A 290 30.35 16.14 -0.40
C ILE A 290 31.55 16.56 -1.24
N ARG A 291 32.73 16.81 -0.65
CA ARG A 291 33.94 17.16 -1.40
C ARG A 291 34.37 16.06 -2.36
N THR A 292 34.31 14.79 -1.92
CA THR A 292 34.63 13.64 -2.76
C THR A 292 33.69 13.56 -3.96
N LEU A 293 32.38 13.72 -3.75
CA LEU A 293 31.40 13.70 -4.83
C LEU A 293 31.60 14.85 -5.83
N LEU A 294 31.81 16.08 -5.34
CA LEU A 294 32.06 17.23 -6.20
C LEU A 294 33.36 17.08 -7.00
N ALA A 295 34.41 16.54 -6.39
CA ALA A 295 35.66 16.24 -7.07
C ALA A 295 35.47 15.17 -8.16
N ASP A 296 34.71 14.09 -7.90
CA ASP A 296 34.37 13.13 -8.95
C ASP A 296 33.61 13.79 -10.09
N TRP A 297 32.60 14.63 -9.78
CA TRP A 297 31.75 15.25 -10.79
C TRP A 297 32.48 16.25 -11.70
N ASP A 298 33.60 16.81 -11.23
CA ASP A 298 34.52 17.63 -12.02
C ASP A 298 35.31 16.81 -13.06
N HIS A 299 35.45 15.49 -12.86
CA HIS A 299 36.29 14.62 -13.66
C HIS A 299 35.53 13.51 -14.41
N SER A 300 34.33 13.13 -13.95
CA SER A 300 33.48 12.14 -14.60
C SER A 300 32.57 12.78 -15.65
N THR A 301 32.07 12.03 -16.62
CA THR A 301 31.00 12.50 -17.53
C THR A 301 29.65 11.98 -17.06
N PRO A 302 28.60 12.83 -17.02
CA PRO A 302 27.28 12.38 -16.56
C PRO A 302 26.66 11.40 -17.56
N GLN A 303 26.26 10.22 -17.10
CA GLN A 303 25.41 9.32 -17.89
C GLN A 303 24.02 9.94 -18.02
N ARG A 304 23.72 10.52 -19.19
CA ARG A 304 22.39 11.08 -19.46
C ARG A 304 21.39 9.94 -19.66
N ARG A 305 20.28 9.96 -18.91
CA ARG A 305 19.10 9.10 -19.19
C ARG A 305 18.59 9.38 -20.61
N TRP A 306 18.55 8.35 -21.45
CA TRP A 306 18.15 8.46 -22.86
C TRP A 306 16.64 8.73 -22.97
N ARG A 307 16.23 9.55 -23.94
CA ARG A 307 14.81 9.77 -24.25
C ARG A 307 14.20 8.46 -24.75
N ALA A 308 13.12 7.98 -24.13
CA ALA A 308 12.16 7.16 -24.86
C ALA A 308 11.62 8.03 -26.00
N SER A 309 11.99 7.70 -27.24
CA SER A 309 11.52 8.40 -28.43
C SER A 309 10.04 8.06 -28.68
N GLY A 310 9.17 9.07 -28.61
CA GLY A 310 7.83 9.06 -29.21
C GLY A 310 6.66 8.96 -28.22
N SER A 311 5.70 9.89 -28.38
CA SER A 311 4.36 9.94 -27.78
C SER A 311 4.14 10.66 -26.44
N LEU A 312 4.98 10.50 -25.41
CA LEU A 312 4.67 11.08 -24.07
C LEU A 312 4.91 12.60 -23.92
N ALA A 313 5.63 13.23 -24.84
CA ALA A 313 5.94 14.67 -24.77
C ALA A 313 4.75 15.61 -25.10
N ARG A 314 3.55 15.06 -25.38
CA ARG A 314 2.34 15.86 -25.62
C ARG A 314 1.33 15.88 -24.45
N CYS A 315 1.51 15.06 -23.42
CA CYS A 315 0.59 15.02 -22.28
C CYS A 315 0.99 15.93 -21.09
N ALA A 316 2.24 16.41 -21.03
CA ALA A 316 2.69 17.27 -19.92
C ALA A 316 2.40 18.77 -20.10
N ARG A 317 1.65 19.17 -21.15
CA ARG A 317 1.18 20.56 -21.36
C ARG A 317 -0.34 20.68 -21.45
N SER A 318 -1.08 19.69 -20.96
CA SER A 318 -2.55 19.64 -21.09
C SER A 318 -3.27 19.25 -19.80
N VAL A 319 -2.83 19.79 -18.66
CA VAL A 319 -3.67 19.87 -17.45
C VAL A 319 -4.20 21.31 -17.40
N PRO A 320 -5.50 21.56 -17.65
CA PRO A 320 -6.05 22.90 -17.53
C PRO A 320 -6.18 23.28 -16.04
N PRO A 321 -5.81 24.51 -15.65
CA PRO A 321 -6.08 25.04 -14.32
C PRO A 321 -7.53 25.52 -14.29
N SER A 322 -8.45 24.71 -13.74
CA SER A 322 -9.80 25.18 -13.48
C SER A 322 -10.44 24.39 -12.33
N PHE A 323 -10.11 24.78 -11.09
CA PHE A 323 -11.00 24.77 -9.92
C PHE A 323 -10.44 25.76 -8.89
N LEU A 324 -10.38 27.03 -9.27
CA LEU A 324 -10.34 28.17 -8.35
C LEU A 324 -11.57 29.02 -8.67
N VAL A 325 -12.49 29.01 -7.71
CA VAL A 325 -13.45 30.07 -7.33
C VAL A 325 -13.80 31.10 -8.41
N ASP A 326 -15.03 31.04 -8.90
CA ASP A 326 -15.69 32.11 -9.65
C ASP A 326 -15.66 33.44 -8.86
N GLY A 327 -15.23 34.50 -9.54
CA GLY A 327 -15.30 35.85 -8.98
C GLY A 327 -14.77 36.94 -9.91
N LEU A 328 -15.66 37.45 -10.77
CA LEU A 328 -15.62 38.79 -11.40
C LEU A 328 -14.73 39.00 -12.63
N THR A 329 -15.38 38.98 -13.80
CA THR A 329 -15.06 39.84 -14.97
C THR A 329 -15.52 41.29 -14.67
N PRO A 330 -15.02 42.38 -15.34
CA PRO A 330 -14.87 42.48 -16.81
C PRO A 330 -13.76 43.39 -17.39
N GLY A 331 -13.51 43.25 -18.70
CA GLY A 331 -13.12 44.39 -19.54
C GLY A 331 -12.23 44.08 -20.76
N ALA A 332 -12.84 44.15 -21.96
CA ALA A 332 -12.36 44.80 -23.21
C ALA A 332 -10.92 44.53 -23.72
N SER A 333 -10.59 44.37 -25.01
CA SER A 333 -11.28 44.48 -26.30
C SER A 333 -10.22 44.25 -27.40
N ARG A 334 -10.67 43.87 -28.62
CA ARG A 334 -10.08 44.21 -29.95
C ARG A 334 -8.71 43.61 -30.29
N ASN A 335 -8.31 43.41 -31.55
CA ASN A 335 -8.93 43.15 -32.84
C ASN A 335 -7.74 42.79 -33.77
N ASP A 336 -8.03 41.99 -34.79
CA ASP A 336 -7.47 42.01 -36.15
C ASP A 336 -5.97 41.79 -36.42
N GLY A 337 -5.72 40.86 -37.35
CA GLY A 337 -5.14 41.30 -38.63
C GLY A 337 -3.87 40.59 -39.11
N GLY A 338 -4.07 39.49 -39.87
CA GLY A 338 -3.61 39.36 -41.26
C GLY A 338 -2.11 39.22 -41.60
N GLY A 339 -1.84 38.37 -42.62
CA GLY A 339 -0.83 38.68 -43.63
C GLY A 339 0.25 37.64 -43.87
N ALA A 340 0.13 36.93 -44.99
CA ALA A 340 1.06 35.94 -45.54
C ALA A 340 2.29 36.57 -46.24
N ALA A 341 3.29 35.73 -46.56
CA ALA A 341 4.24 35.74 -47.71
C ALA A 341 5.64 35.20 -47.28
N VAL A 342 6.55 34.59 -48.05
CA VAL A 342 6.68 34.13 -49.46
C VAL A 342 8.04 33.36 -49.54
N VAL A 343 8.06 32.23 -50.27
CA VAL A 343 9.05 31.67 -51.24
C VAL A 343 10.59 31.75 -51.00
N GLY A 344 11.32 30.63 -51.27
CA GLY A 344 12.68 30.72 -51.83
C GLY A 344 13.66 29.51 -51.79
N ARG A 345 13.51 28.57 -52.74
CA ARG A 345 14.49 27.71 -53.50
C ARG A 345 15.94 27.38 -53.05
N GLY A 346 16.34 26.13 -53.39
CA GLY A 346 17.66 25.69 -53.94
C GLY A 346 18.41 24.67 -53.04
N GLY A 347 19.02 23.55 -53.43
CA GLY A 347 19.34 22.87 -54.71
C GLY A 347 20.70 22.13 -54.61
N GLY A 348 20.75 20.79 -54.77
CA GLY A 348 21.86 20.06 -55.43
C GLY A 348 22.97 19.28 -54.66
N SER A 349 22.90 17.94 -54.76
CA SER A 349 23.91 16.98 -55.30
C SER A 349 24.91 16.16 -54.41
N ALA A 350 24.99 14.85 -54.79
CA ALA A 350 26.14 13.89 -54.83
C ALA A 350 26.70 13.31 -53.49
N SER A 351 27.16 12.06 -53.32
CA SER A 351 27.52 10.91 -54.18
C SER A 351 27.67 9.60 -53.34
N SER A 352 28.04 8.51 -54.02
CA SER A 352 27.98 7.05 -53.80
C SER A 352 29.02 6.34 -52.88
N ALA A 353 28.58 5.23 -52.23
CA ALA A 353 29.15 3.85 -52.01
C ALA A 353 30.69 3.60 -51.91
N PRO A 354 31.25 2.54 -51.24
CA PRO A 354 30.77 1.13 -51.25
C PRO A 354 31.04 0.22 -50.00
N THR A 355 30.53 -1.02 -50.09
CA THR A 355 30.66 -2.17 -49.16
C THR A 355 31.82 -3.12 -49.54
N PRO A 356 32.33 -3.96 -48.60
CA PRO A 356 32.99 -5.24 -48.93
C PRO A 356 32.40 -6.48 -48.18
N PRO A 357 32.79 -7.73 -48.55
CA PRO A 357 31.90 -8.90 -48.54
C PRO A 357 32.31 -10.12 -47.66
N GLY A 358 31.32 -10.98 -47.35
CA GLY A 358 31.32 -12.42 -47.72
C GLY A 358 31.75 -13.54 -46.72
N LEU A 359 30.97 -14.64 -46.76
CA LEU A 359 31.21 -16.06 -46.35
C LEU A 359 30.89 -16.46 -44.89
N ALA A 360 30.30 -17.62 -44.56
CA ALA A 360 29.62 -18.71 -45.26
C ALA A 360 28.92 -19.64 -44.21
N SER A 361 27.92 -20.40 -44.66
CA SER A 361 27.06 -21.32 -43.90
C SER A 361 27.65 -22.72 -43.64
N LEU A 362 27.26 -23.36 -42.53
CA LEU A 362 27.13 -24.82 -42.29
C LEU A 362 26.20 -24.96 -41.06
N GLY A 363 25.19 -25.82 -40.91
CA GLY A 363 24.62 -26.94 -41.65
C GLY A 363 23.69 -27.69 -40.65
N THR A 364 22.50 -28.11 -41.08
CA THR A 364 21.58 -29.01 -40.34
C THR A 364 21.66 -30.44 -40.87
N PRO A 365 21.34 -31.46 -40.06
CA PRO A 365 20.72 -32.67 -40.59
C PRO A 365 19.45 -33.16 -39.84
N ASN A 366 18.38 -33.33 -40.63
CA ASN A 366 17.28 -34.32 -40.66
C ASN A 366 17.05 -35.34 -39.52
N HIS A 367 15.77 -35.56 -39.15
CA HIS A 367 15.01 -36.78 -39.53
C HIS A 367 13.50 -36.78 -39.16
N GLN A 368 12.66 -36.92 -40.20
CA GLN A 368 11.37 -37.63 -40.40
C GLN A 368 10.15 -37.56 -39.43
N PRO A 369 8.90 -37.52 -39.96
CA PRO A 369 7.65 -37.61 -39.21
C PRO A 369 7.05 -39.03 -39.18
N ARG A 370 6.32 -39.37 -38.09
CA ARG A 370 5.46 -40.58 -37.98
C ARG A 370 4.11 -40.26 -37.30
N PRO A 371 3.07 -41.11 -37.47
CA PRO A 371 1.73 -40.67 -37.86
C PRO A 371 0.73 -40.49 -36.70
N ARG A 372 -0.33 -39.71 -36.96
CA ARG A 372 -1.51 -39.55 -36.08
C ARG A 372 -2.32 -40.85 -35.96
N PRO A 373 -2.82 -41.22 -34.77
CA PRO A 373 -3.99 -42.05 -34.64
C PRO A 373 -5.27 -41.20 -34.60
N ARG A 374 -6.32 -41.75 -35.22
CA ARG A 374 -7.67 -41.21 -35.31
C ARG A 374 -8.43 -41.39 -33.98
N GLY A 375 -9.20 -40.37 -33.62
CA GLY A 375 -10.60 -40.51 -33.19
C GLY A 375 -10.88 -41.11 -31.82
N GLY A 376 -11.04 -40.24 -30.82
CA GLY A 376 -11.85 -40.49 -29.63
C GLY A 376 -12.71 -39.26 -29.36
N ARG A 377 -14.03 -39.41 -29.32
CA ARG A 377 -15.02 -38.35 -29.04
C ARG A 377 -14.70 -37.70 -27.68
N LEU A 378 -14.34 -36.42 -27.71
CA LEU A 378 -14.35 -35.56 -26.52
C LEU A 378 -15.79 -35.15 -26.23
N VAL A 379 -16.24 -35.51 -25.02
CA VAL A 379 -17.41 -34.95 -24.35
C VAL A 379 -17.19 -33.43 -24.22
N ARG A 380 -18.20 -32.63 -24.59
CA ARG A 380 -18.17 -31.16 -24.48
C ARG A 380 -18.06 -30.76 -23.01
N GLY A 381 -16.84 -30.49 -22.54
CA GLY A 381 -16.57 -29.76 -21.31
C GLY A 381 -16.63 -28.25 -21.55
N CYS A 382 -17.36 -27.53 -20.70
CA CYS A 382 -17.50 -26.08 -20.71
C CYS A 382 -16.12 -25.38 -20.75
N HIS A 383 -15.88 -24.59 -21.79
CA HIS A 383 -14.68 -23.76 -21.94
C HIS A 383 -14.81 -22.49 -21.08
N VAL A 384 -14.08 -22.44 -19.95
CA VAL A 384 -13.96 -21.24 -19.10
C VAL A 384 -12.95 -20.22 -19.67
N GLY A 385 -12.06 -20.61 -20.61
CA GLY A 385 -11.14 -19.69 -21.28
C GLY A 385 -11.79 -18.59 -22.15
N ALA A 386 -13.12 -18.52 -22.21
CA ALA A 386 -13.86 -17.48 -22.92
C ALA A 386 -14.13 -16.21 -22.08
N THR A 387 -14.04 -16.27 -20.74
CA THR A 387 -14.31 -15.11 -19.87
C THR A 387 -13.17 -14.09 -19.86
N TRP A 388 -11.90 -14.53 -19.90
CA TRP A 388 -10.75 -13.61 -20.02
C TRP A 388 -10.75 -12.82 -21.34
N ARG A 389 -11.22 -13.43 -22.45
CA ARG A 389 -11.29 -12.76 -23.76
C ARG A 389 -12.42 -11.75 -23.88
N LYS A 390 -13.49 -11.87 -23.08
CA LYS A 390 -14.61 -10.92 -23.13
C LYS A 390 -14.37 -9.63 -22.34
N HIS A 391 -13.45 -9.62 -21.38
CA HIS A 391 -13.22 -8.46 -20.52
C HIS A 391 -11.81 -7.87 -20.61
N GLY A 392 -10.89 -8.46 -21.39
CA GLY A 392 -9.52 -7.96 -21.55
C GLY A 392 -9.28 -6.99 -22.71
N VAL A 393 -10.07 -7.02 -23.79
CA VAL A 393 -9.92 -6.11 -24.95
C VAL A 393 -11.26 -6.00 -25.68
N GLY A 394 -12.06 -4.96 -25.40
CA GLY A 394 -13.22 -4.63 -26.24
C GLY A 394 -14.43 -4.05 -25.51
N VAL A 395 -14.34 -2.79 -25.07
CA VAL A 395 -15.54 -1.95 -24.84
C VAL A 395 -15.33 -0.59 -25.50
N LEU A 396 -15.35 -0.59 -26.83
CA LEU A 396 -15.66 0.56 -27.66
C LEU A 396 -16.64 0.06 -28.72
N GLY A 397 -17.91 -0.12 -28.34
CA GLY A 397 -18.91 -0.60 -29.28
C GLY A 397 -20.22 -1.01 -28.65
N ARG A 398 -21.08 0.01 -28.44
CA ARG A 398 -22.56 0.02 -28.24
C ARG A 398 -22.95 0.76 -26.96
N MET A 399 -22.89 2.08 -27.00
CA MET A 399 -23.78 2.93 -26.21
C MET A 399 -25.03 3.19 -27.05
N ALA A 400 -26.11 2.48 -26.74
CA ALA A 400 -27.46 2.87 -27.11
C ALA A 400 -28.32 2.61 -25.86
N ASP A 401 -28.93 3.70 -25.36
CA ASP A 401 -29.91 3.77 -24.26
C ASP A 401 -29.42 3.47 -22.82
N THR A 402 -28.36 4.13 -22.36
CA THR A 402 -28.13 4.32 -20.91
C THR A 402 -28.68 5.67 -20.45
N PRO A 403 -29.50 5.73 -19.37
CA PRO A 403 -29.99 6.99 -18.81
C PRO A 403 -28.84 7.90 -18.37
N ASP A 404 -29.08 9.21 -18.36
CA ASP A 404 -28.11 10.24 -17.95
C ASP A 404 -27.55 9.93 -16.54
N PRO A 405 -26.23 9.66 -16.42
CA PRO A 405 -25.60 9.32 -15.13
C PRO A 405 -25.79 10.41 -14.06
N SER A 406 -25.92 11.68 -14.47
CA SER A 406 -26.09 12.80 -13.55
C SER A 406 -27.48 12.81 -12.87
N GLY A 407 -28.52 12.41 -13.61
CA GLY A 407 -29.88 12.34 -13.10
C GLY A 407 -30.10 11.19 -12.11
N ALA A 408 -29.48 10.03 -12.36
CA ALA A 408 -29.55 8.87 -11.46
C ALA A 408 -28.86 9.15 -10.11
N VAL A 409 -27.69 9.80 -10.13
CA VAL A 409 -26.97 10.20 -8.90
C VAL A 409 -27.78 11.24 -8.11
N ALA A 410 -28.35 12.26 -8.77
CA ALA A 410 -29.16 13.26 -8.09
C ALA A 410 -30.42 12.65 -7.44
N ALA A 411 -31.08 11.70 -8.12
CA ALA A 411 -32.22 10.98 -7.57
C ALA A 411 -31.83 10.11 -6.36
N ARG A 412 -30.70 9.39 -6.43
CA ARG A 412 -30.17 8.59 -5.33
C ARG A 412 -29.87 9.45 -4.10
N LEU A 413 -29.20 10.59 -4.26
CA LEU A 413 -28.91 11.54 -3.18
C LEU A 413 -30.20 12.08 -2.53
N ALA A 414 -31.21 12.41 -3.33
CA ALA A 414 -32.51 12.85 -2.81
C ALA A 414 -33.21 11.75 -1.97
N ASN A 415 -33.10 10.50 -2.39
CA ASN A 415 -33.64 9.34 -1.66
C ASN A 415 -32.87 9.06 -0.36
N VAL A 416 -31.53 9.17 -0.38
CA VAL A 416 -30.71 9.07 0.85
C VAL A 416 -31.13 10.14 1.86
N GLU A 417 -31.36 11.37 1.42
CA GLU A 417 -31.84 12.44 2.29
C GLU A 417 -33.27 12.19 2.79
N ALA A 418 -34.12 11.49 2.02
CA ALA A 418 -35.44 11.06 2.48
C ALA A 418 -35.34 10.01 3.60
N VAL A 419 -34.44 9.04 3.48
CA VAL A 419 -34.15 8.05 4.54
C VAL A 419 -33.64 8.75 5.81
N ARG A 420 -32.71 9.70 5.69
CA ARG A 420 -32.19 10.48 6.83
C ARG A 420 -33.28 11.25 7.56
N ARG A 421 -34.20 11.87 6.83
CA ARG A 421 -35.36 12.57 7.41
C ARG A 421 -36.34 11.64 8.09
N GLU A 422 -36.61 10.48 7.50
CA GLU A 422 -37.50 9.46 8.08
C GLU A 422 -36.93 8.86 9.37
N LEU A 423 -35.61 8.64 9.40
CA LEU A 423 -34.90 8.04 10.52
C LEU A 423 -34.04 9.06 11.27
N ALA A 424 -34.61 10.24 11.57
CA ALA A 424 -33.89 11.33 12.24
C ALA A 424 -33.40 10.97 13.65
N HIS A 425 -33.90 9.88 14.24
CA HIS A 425 -33.44 9.33 15.52
C HIS A 425 -32.22 8.41 15.39
N LEU A 426 -31.86 7.96 14.18
CA LEU A 426 -30.68 7.13 13.93
C LEU A 426 -29.48 7.99 13.53
N THR A 427 -28.28 7.50 13.83
CA THR A 427 -27.05 8.15 13.40
C THR A 427 -26.77 7.80 11.94
N ILE A 428 -27.18 8.70 11.03
CA ILE A 428 -26.91 8.61 9.59
C ILE A 428 -26.19 9.89 9.14
N THR A 429 -24.91 9.78 8.79
CA THR A 429 -24.03 10.92 8.50
C THR A 429 -23.49 10.88 7.07
N ASP A 430 -23.40 12.06 6.47
CA ASP A 430 -22.79 12.36 5.19
C ASP A 430 -21.42 13.05 5.35
N ASP A 431 -20.82 12.94 6.54
CA ASP A 431 -19.48 13.46 6.81
C ASP A 431 -18.47 12.87 5.81
N ALA A 432 -17.81 13.76 5.06
CA ALA A 432 -16.99 13.35 3.92
C ALA A 432 -15.77 12.51 4.31
N GLU A 433 -15.23 12.70 5.52
CA GLU A 433 -14.11 11.91 6.02
C GLU A 433 -14.57 10.51 6.42
N LEU A 434 -15.66 10.41 7.19
CA LEU A 434 -16.20 9.12 7.61
C LEU A 434 -16.72 8.32 6.43
N VAL A 435 -17.45 8.94 5.50
CA VAL A 435 -17.91 8.32 4.25
C VAL A 435 -16.73 7.75 3.48
N ARG A 436 -15.67 8.54 3.28
CA ARG A 436 -14.46 8.06 2.58
C ARG A 436 -13.84 6.87 3.28
N ARG A 437 -13.64 6.95 4.60
CA ARG A 437 -13.02 5.88 5.40
C ARG A 437 -13.87 4.61 5.46
N ARG A 438 -15.20 4.72 5.40
CA ARG A 438 -16.12 3.58 5.43
C ARG A 438 -16.47 3.04 4.05
N SER A 439 -16.11 3.75 2.99
CA SER A 439 -16.26 3.28 1.61
C SER A 439 -15.03 2.54 1.09
N THR A 440 -13.94 2.47 1.85
CA THR A 440 -12.70 1.79 1.46
C THR A 440 -12.46 0.52 2.28
N ASP A 441 -11.77 -0.45 1.68
CA ASP A 441 -11.18 -1.60 2.36
C ASP A 441 -9.74 -1.82 1.85
N ARG A 442 -9.14 -2.99 2.12
CA ARG A 442 -7.72 -3.26 1.76
C ARG A 442 -7.54 -3.64 0.30
N SER A 443 -8.59 -3.59 -0.52
CA SER A 443 -8.57 -4.16 -1.87
C SER A 443 -7.80 -3.30 -2.87
N ALA A 444 -7.77 -1.99 -2.65
CA ALA A 444 -6.86 -1.09 -3.37
C ALA A 444 -5.39 -1.50 -3.17
N MET A 445 -5.07 -2.18 -2.07
CA MET A 445 -3.72 -2.69 -1.84
C MET A 445 -3.37 -3.86 -2.75
N LEU A 446 -4.31 -4.54 -3.43
CA LEU A 446 -4.00 -5.72 -4.26
C LEU A 446 -3.36 -5.41 -5.61
N GLY A 447 -3.30 -4.13 -5.99
CA GLY A 447 -2.59 -3.65 -7.19
C GLY A 447 -3.50 -2.92 -8.18
N PRO A 448 -2.94 -2.52 -9.35
CA PRO A 448 -3.58 -1.58 -10.26
C PRO A 448 -4.93 -2.03 -10.82
N LEU A 449 -5.12 -3.33 -11.05
CA LEU A 449 -6.39 -3.85 -11.58
C LEU A 449 -7.54 -3.66 -10.58
N MET A 450 -7.35 -4.07 -9.31
CA MET A 450 -8.36 -3.83 -8.28
C MET A 450 -8.61 -2.34 -8.07
N ALA A 451 -7.54 -1.54 -7.99
CA ALA A 451 -7.67 -0.09 -7.84
C ALA A 451 -8.46 0.55 -8.98
N SER A 452 -8.37 0.03 -10.21
CA SER A 452 -9.16 0.50 -11.35
C SER A 452 -10.64 0.07 -11.28
N GLU A 453 -10.93 -1.08 -10.68
CA GLU A 453 -12.29 -1.61 -10.59
C GLU A 453 -13.11 -0.95 -9.49
N VAL A 454 -12.48 -0.61 -8.37
CA VAL A 454 -13.14 -0.04 -7.19
C VAL A 454 -12.88 1.47 -7.01
N GLY A 455 -12.03 2.03 -7.86
CA GLY A 455 -11.52 3.40 -7.73
C GLY A 455 -12.63 4.46 -7.82
N GLY A 456 -12.71 5.32 -6.81
CA GLY A 456 -13.64 6.45 -6.78
C GLY A 456 -15.06 6.11 -6.31
N SER A 457 -15.36 4.84 -6.02
CA SER A 457 -16.64 4.42 -5.45
C SER A 457 -16.76 4.87 -3.98
N LEU A 458 -17.78 5.68 -3.69
CA LEU A 458 -18.09 6.21 -2.36
C LEU A 458 -19.57 6.02 -2.05
N ALA A 459 -19.85 5.78 -0.77
CA ALA A 459 -21.21 5.87 -0.25
C ALA A 459 -21.67 7.33 -0.29
N ASP A 460 -22.99 7.52 -0.25
CA ASP A 460 -23.60 8.83 -0.05
C ASP A 460 -23.73 9.16 1.45
N ALA A 461 -23.87 8.14 2.29
CA ALA A 461 -23.91 8.29 3.75
C ALA A 461 -23.47 7.00 4.47
N VAL A 462 -23.22 7.12 5.77
CA VAL A 462 -22.91 6.01 6.68
C VAL A 462 -23.96 5.97 7.79
N ALA A 463 -24.53 4.79 8.02
CA ALA A 463 -25.41 4.51 9.14
C ALA A 463 -24.75 3.55 10.13
N ILE A 464 -24.85 3.82 11.43
CA ILE A 464 -24.22 3.02 12.49
C ILE A 464 -25.27 2.61 13.53
N PRO A 465 -26.08 1.56 13.26
CA PRO A 465 -27.10 1.10 14.19
C PRO A 465 -26.49 0.45 15.44
N ALA A 466 -27.10 0.69 16.59
CA ALA A 466 -26.68 0.14 17.88
C ALA A 466 -27.28 -1.24 18.18
N ASP A 467 -28.40 -1.60 17.55
CA ASP A 467 -29.12 -2.86 17.77
C ASP A 467 -29.82 -3.36 16.49
N GLU A 468 -30.37 -4.59 16.54
CA GLU A 468 -31.07 -5.21 15.41
C GLU A 468 -32.36 -4.47 15.02
N ALA A 469 -33.06 -3.84 15.96
CA ALA A 469 -34.28 -3.10 15.64
C ALA A 469 -33.95 -1.90 14.74
N GLN A 470 -32.86 -1.19 15.03
CA GLN A 470 -32.36 -0.11 14.19
C GLN A 470 -31.89 -0.59 12.81
N VAL A 471 -31.29 -1.79 12.73
CA VAL A 471 -30.98 -2.43 11.43
C VAL A 471 -32.26 -2.64 10.62
N ILE A 472 -33.30 -3.22 11.23
CA ILE A 472 -34.59 -3.47 10.57
C ILE A 472 -35.24 -2.17 10.10
N GLU A 473 -35.27 -1.14 10.95
CA GLU A 473 -35.83 0.18 10.60
C GLU A 473 -35.10 0.83 9.41
N LEU A 474 -33.76 0.79 9.42
CA LEU A 474 -32.94 1.31 8.35
C LEU A 474 -33.17 0.56 7.04
N VAL A 475 -33.17 -0.77 7.07
CA VAL A 475 -33.42 -1.59 5.87
C VAL A 475 -34.80 -1.32 5.31
N ALA A 476 -35.82 -1.24 6.16
CA ALA A 476 -37.19 -0.95 5.74
C ALA A 476 -37.31 0.42 5.05
N ALA A 477 -36.66 1.46 5.60
CA ALA A 477 -36.66 2.80 5.00
C ALA A 477 -35.90 2.83 3.67
N CYS A 478 -34.71 2.21 3.61
CA CYS A 478 -33.95 2.11 2.38
C CYS A 478 -34.72 1.36 1.28
N ALA A 479 -35.45 0.30 1.64
CA ALA A 479 -36.32 -0.42 0.70
C ALA A 479 -37.45 0.47 0.14
N ARG A 480 -38.16 1.22 1.00
CA ARG A 480 -39.21 2.16 0.58
C ARG A 480 -38.69 3.23 -0.37
N HIS A 481 -37.50 3.77 -0.10
CA HIS A 481 -36.89 4.85 -0.88
C HIS A 481 -35.96 4.35 -2.01
N ARG A 482 -35.82 3.04 -2.18
CA ARG A 482 -34.89 2.41 -3.15
C ARG A 482 -33.45 2.92 -3.03
N VAL A 483 -32.93 2.94 -1.82
CA VAL A 483 -31.54 3.32 -1.52
C VAL A 483 -30.68 2.07 -1.37
N PRO A 484 -29.56 1.93 -2.11
CA PRO A 484 -28.62 0.83 -1.91
C PRO A 484 -28.08 0.77 -0.48
N ILE A 485 -27.88 -0.45 0.03
CA ILE A 485 -27.29 -0.71 1.35
C ILE A 485 -26.06 -1.56 1.18
N VAL A 486 -24.95 -1.18 1.84
CA VAL A 486 -23.69 -1.92 1.82
C VAL A 486 -23.33 -2.34 3.24
N PRO A 487 -23.60 -3.60 3.64
CA PRO A 487 -23.22 -4.10 4.95
C PRO A 487 -21.71 -4.09 5.13
N ARG A 488 -21.24 -3.55 6.26
CA ARG A 488 -19.82 -3.40 6.55
C ARG A 488 -19.50 -3.83 7.98
N GLY A 489 -18.50 -4.70 8.10
CA GLY A 489 -17.81 -4.99 9.36
C GLY A 489 -16.64 -4.02 9.60
N ALA A 490 -15.44 -4.55 9.82
CA ALA A 490 -14.25 -3.72 10.04
C ALA A 490 -13.56 -3.21 8.76
N GLY A 491 -13.98 -3.63 7.56
CA GLY A 491 -13.35 -3.24 6.30
C GLY A 491 -11.96 -3.83 6.05
N THR A 492 -11.67 -5.03 6.59
CA THR A 492 -10.39 -5.72 6.40
C THR A 492 -10.35 -6.62 5.15
N SER A 493 -11.33 -6.48 4.26
CA SER A 493 -11.50 -7.23 3.01
C SER A 493 -10.39 -6.91 2.01
N ASN A 494 -10.03 -7.89 1.17
CA ASN A 494 -9.10 -7.71 0.04
C ASN A 494 -9.81 -7.74 -1.34
N PHE A 495 -11.12 -8.02 -1.45
CA PHE A 495 -11.80 -8.27 -2.74
C PHE A 495 -12.87 -7.22 -3.11
N GLY A 496 -12.78 -6.02 -2.56
CA GLY A 496 -13.68 -4.89 -2.78
C GLY A 496 -15.04 -5.06 -2.12
N GLN A 497 -15.21 -6.09 -1.31
CA GLN A 497 -16.50 -6.63 -0.84
C GLN A 497 -17.35 -5.62 -0.07
N SER A 498 -16.68 -4.65 0.56
CA SER A 498 -17.31 -3.63 1.40
C SER A 498 -17.22 -2.23 0.77
N ILE A 499 -16.90 -2.15 -0.53
CA ILE A 499 -16.83 -0.91 -1.28
C ILE A 499 -18.19 -0.67 -1.97
N PRO A 500 -18.82 0.49 -1.78
CA PRO A 500 -20.13 0.80 -2.35
C PRO A 500 -20.03 1.15 -3.84
N LEU A 501 -19.97 0.13 -4.71
CA LEU A 501 -19.78 0.32 -6.17
C LEU A 501 -20.86 1.21 -6.79
N GLU A 502 -22.10 1.16 -6.28
CA GLU A 502 -23.23 1.98 -6.75
C GLU A 502 -23.69 3.02 -5.71
N GLY A 503 -22.82 3.39 -4.75
CA GLY A 503 -23.12 4.36 -3.69
C GLY A 503 -24.17 3.87 -2.68
N GLY A 504 -25.06 4.76 -2.24
CA GLY A 504 -26.07 4.47 -1.22
C GLY A 504 -25.55 4.62 0.20
N ILE A 505 -26.08 3.82 1.13
CA ILE A 505 -25.74 3.89 2.56
C ILE A 505 -24.84 2.71 2.92
N VAL A 506 -23.65 3.00 3.45
CA VAL A 506 -22.84 1.99 4.14
C VAL A 506 -23.44 1.75 5.52
N LEU A 507 -23.77 0.49 5.78
CA LEU A 507 -24.32 0.01 7.04
C LEU A 507 -23.18 -0.55 7.89
N ASP A 508 -22.63 0.29 8.77
CA ASP A 508 -21.53 -0.05 9.66
C ASP A 508 -22.06 -0.78 10.91
N LEU A 509 -21.81 -2.10 10.98
CA LEU A 509 -22.28 -2.96 12.05
C LEU A 509 -21.36 -2.96 13.29
N SER A 510 -20.38 -2.06 13.38
CA SER A 510 -19.37 -2.07 14.45
C SER A 510 -19.93 -1.90 15.86
N LEU A 511 -21.10 -1.25 16.03
CA LEU A 511 -21.77 -1.12 17.32
C LEU A 511 -22.60 -2.35 17.71
N LEU A 512 -22.95 -3.22 16.74
CA LEU A 512 -23.68 -4.46 16.98
C LEU A 512 -22.71 -5.53 17.52
N ARG A 513 -22.17 -5.32 18.72
CA ARG A 513 -21.06 -6.07 19.32
C ARG A 513 -21.44 -6.63 20.69
N GLY A 514 -21.12 -7.90 20.91
CA GLY A 514 -21.38 -8.59 22.17
C GLY A 514 -21.55 -10.09 22.00
N ILE A 515 -21.32 -10.82 23.09
CA ILE A 515 -21.55 -12.27 23.17
C ILE A 515 -22.98 -12.50 23.66
N ILE A 516 -23.73 -13.32 22.93
CA ILE A 516 -25.11 -13.70 23.25
C ILE A 516 -25.10 -14.94 24.15
N SER A 517 -24.33 -15.95 23.77
CA SER A 517 -24.14 -17.17 24.55
C SER A 517 -22.79 -17.82 24.23
N VAL A 518 -22.22 -18.52 25.19
CA VAL A 518 -20.98 -19.31 25.03
C VAL A 518 -21.03 -20.52 25.94
N ASP A 519 -20.63 -21.68 25.41
CA ASP A 519 -20.46 -22.93 26.14
C ASP A 519 -19.16 -23.65 25.70
N GLN A 520 -19.03 -24.95 26.01
CA GLN A 520 -17.84 -25.73 25.67
C GLN A 520 -17.69 -26.06 24.18
N GLU A 521 -18.76 -25.95 23.41
CA GLU A 521 -18.84 -26.39 22.02
C GLU A 521 -19.09 -25.22 21.07
N HIS A 522 -19.86 -24.22 21.49
CA HIS A 522 -20.35 -23.16 20.63
C HIS A 522 -20.30 -21.79 21.28
N VAL A 523 -20.23 -20.76 20.43
CA VAL A 523 -20.38 -19.36 20.81
C VAL A 523 -21.28 -18.65 19.81
N ARG A 524 -22.29 -17.94 20.31
CA ARG A 524 -23.14 -17.05 19.53
C ARG A 524 -22.80 -15.61 19.87
N ALA A 525 -22.52 -14.81 18.85
CA ALA A 525 -22.11 -13.42 18.98
C ALA A 525 -22.84 -12.52 17.98
N LEU A 526 -22.97 -11.25 18.33
CA LEU A 526 -23.50 -10.21 17.46
C LEU A 526 -22.53 -9.94 16.29
N ALA A 527 -23.06 -9.49 15.14
CA ALA A 527 -22.33 -9.38 13.87
C ALA A 527 -21.03 -8.56 13.91
N GLY A 528 -21.02 -7.45 14.66
CA GLY A 528 -19.90 -6.54 14.84
C GLY A 528 -18.89 -6.98 15.90
N THR A 529 -19.11 -8.11 16.57
CA THR A 529 -18.19 -8.62 17.59
C THR A 529 -16.83 -8.93 17.00
N LEU A 530 -15.76 -8.42 17.61
CA LEU A 530 -14.41 -8.71 17.15
C LEU A 530 -14.06 -10.16 17.50
N LEU A 531 -13.37 -10.85 16.60
CA LEU A 531 -12.98 -12.25 16.81
C LEU A 531 -12.13 -12.50 18.07
N PRO A 532 -11.28 -11.59 18.60
CA PRO A 532 -10.59 -11.80 19.86
C PRO A 532 -11.53 -11.82 21.07
N ASP A 533 -12.63 -11.04 21.05
CA ASP A 533 -13.60 -11.04 22.15
C ASP A 533 -14.32 -12.39 22.25
N ILE A 534 -14.50 -13.07 21.12
CA ILE A 534 -15.08 -14.40 21.05
C ILE A 534 -14.17 -15.42 21.74
N ASP A 535 -12.87 -15.38 21.44
CA ASP A 535 -11.89 -16.23 22.10
C ASP A 535 -11.74 -15.91 23.58
N GLU A 536 -11.78 -14.62 23.96
CA GLU A 536 -11.78 -14.21 25.36
C GLU A 536 -12.98 -14.76 26.13
N ALA A 537 -14.18 -14.73 25.52
CA ALA A 537 -15.38 -15.30 26.12
C ALA A 537 -15.35 -16.83 26.21
N ALA A 538 -14.66 -17.50 25.29
CA ALA A 538 -14.48 -18.96 25.29
C ALA A 538 -13.36 -19.45 26.23
N ALA A 539 -12.42 -18.57 26.61
CA ALA A 539 -11.24 -18.90 27.41
C ALA A 539 -11.55 -19.61 28.75
N PRO A 540 -12.60 -19.25 29.53
CA PRO A 540 -12.95 -19.95 30.77
C PRO A 540 -13.28 -21.45 30.57
N PHE A 541 -13.66 -21.85 29.35
CA PHE A 541 -13.94 -23.24 28.99
C PHE A 541 -12.71 -23.97 28.42
N GLY A 542 -11.56 -23.31 28.34
CA GLY A 542 -10.37 -23.84 27.65
C GLY A 542 -10.61 -24.01 26.16
N ARG A 543 -11.33 -23.06 25.56
CA ARG A 543 -11.81 -23.09 24.18
C ARG A 543 -11.46 -21.82 23.41
N GLU A 544 -11.43 -21.93 22.09
CA GLU A 544 -11.17 -20.85 21.14
C GLU A 544 -11.84 -21.15 19.79
N LEU A 545 -11.94 -20.16 18.90
CA LEU A 545 -12.41 -20.34 17.53
C LEU A 545 -11.57 -21.36 16.78
N ARG A 546 -12.26 -22.28 16.07
CA ARG A 546 -11.63 -23.27 15.19
C ARG A 546 -10.80 -22.63 14.08
N ILE A 547 -11.37 -21.61 13.44
CA ILE A 547 -10.78 -20.94 12.27
C ILE A 547 -10.94 -19.43 12.44
N HIS A 548 -9.89 -18.67 12.09
CA HIS A 548 -9.95 -17.22 12.01
C HIS A 548 -9.00 -16.69 10.92
N PRO A 549 -9.28 -15.51 10.32
CA PRO A 549 -8.34 -14.89 9.39
C PRO A 549 -7.09 -14.41 10.15
N SER A 550 -5.99 -14.12 9.44
CA SER A 550 -4.82 -13.49 10.07
C SER A 550 -5.12 -12.07 10.58
N SER A 551 -6.15 -11.41 10.07
CA SER A 551 -6.70 -10.14 10.57
C SER A 551 -7.58 -10.26 11.80
N LYS A 552 -7.49 -11.38 12.54
CA LYS A 552 -8.29 -11.67 13.74
C LYS A 552 -8.52 -10.46 14.65
N ARG A 553 -7.47 -9.68 14.98
CA ARG A 553 -7.56 -8.54 15.90
C ARG A 553 -8.46 -7.40 15.44
N MET A 554 -8.79 -7.35 14.15
CA MET A 554 -9.61 -6.31 13.53
C MET A 554 -10.92 -6.87 12.97
N SER A 555 -10.95 -8.11 12.50
CA SER A 555 -12.12 -8.67 11.82
C SER A 555 -13.31 -8.90 12.77
N THR A 556 -14.52 -8.72 12.24
CA THR A 556 -15.77 -8.97 12.96
C THR A 556 -16.34 -10.35 12.63
N ALA A 557 -17.23 -10.86 13.48
CA ALA A 557 -17.92 -12.14 13.33
C ALA A 557 -18.61 -12.27 11.97
N ALA A 558 -19.51 -11.35 11.63
CA ALA A 558 -20.24 -11.39 10.37
C ALA A 558 -19.33 -11.10 9.17
N GLY A 559 -18.40 -10.14 9.31
CA GLY A 559 -17.46 -9.78 8.25
C GLY A 559 -16.61 -10.97 7.81
N PHE A 560 -16.17 -11.81 8.76
CA PHE A 560 -15.44 -13.04 8.44
C PHE A 560 -16.30 -14.05 7.69
N VAL A 561 -17.57 -14.20 8.05
CA VAL A 561 -18.48 -15.18 7.41
C VAL A 561 -18.89 -14.75 5.99
N ILE A 562 -19.24 -13.50 5.78
CA ILE A 562 -19.76 -13.00 4.49
C ILE A 562 -18.67 -12.65 3.49
N GLY A 563 -17.43 -12.42 3.95
CA GLY A 563 -16.30 -12.01 3.11
C GLY A 563 -15.05 -12.89 3.22
N GLY A 564 -14.92 -13.72 4.26
CA GLY A 564 -13.80 -14.65 4.41
C GLY A 564 -14.12 -16.05 3.90
N HIS A 565 -13.08 -16.87 3.70
CA HIS A 565 -13.23 -18.27 3.30
C HIS A 565 -12.53 -19.26 4.24
N GLY A 566 -11.49 -18.82 4.95
CA GLY A 566 -10.66 -19.67 5.80
C GLY A 566 -9.56 -18.86 6.49
N GLY A 567 -8.55 -19.54 7.03
CA GLY A 567 -7.43 -18.89 7.68
C GLY A 567 -6.68 -19.82 8.63
N VAL A 568 -6.13 -19.24 9.69
CA VAL A 568 -5.52 -19.99 10.80
C VAL A 568 -6.54 -20.97 11.35
N GLY A 569 -6.16 -22.24 11.48
CA GLY A 569 -7.03 -23.35 11.85
C GLY A 569 -7.50 -24.20 10.67
N SER A 570 -7.45 -23.67 9.43
CA SER A 570 -7.91 -24.39 8.23
C SER A 570 -7.08 -25.65 7.91
N ILE A 571 -5.88 -25.77 8.46
CA ILE A 571 -5.06 -26.99 8.38
C ILE A 571 -5.74 -28.20 9.05
N ARG A 572 -6.56 -27.97 10.09
CA ARG A 572 -7.32 -29.03 10.79
C ARG A 572 -8.79 -29.04 10.42
N HIS A 573 -9.40 -27.85 10.32
CA HIS A 573 -10.85 -27.73 10.24
C HIS A 573 -11.37 -27.43 8.83
N GLY A 574 -10.51 -27.20 7.84
CA GLY A 574 -10.94 -26.80 6.50
C GLY A 574 -11.37 -25.32 6.42
N GLY A 575 -12.26 -24.97 5.50
CA GLY A 575 -12.76 -23.61 5.31
C GLY A 575 -14.08 -23.34 6.05
N LEU A 576 -14.53 -22.09 6.07
CA LEU A 576 -15.87 -21.72 6.56
C LEU A 576 -16.99 -22.47 5.82
N ALA A 577 -16.71 -22.76 4.55
CA ALA A 577 -17.46 -23.59 3.64
C ALA A 577 -17.84 -24.97 4.18
N ASP A 578 -16.92 -25.58 4.92
CA ASP A 578 -17.05 -26.97 5.32
C ASP A 578 -18.13 -27.06 6.41
N LEU A 579 -19.01 -28.06 6.26
CA LEU A 579 -20.15 -28.22 7.13
C LEU A 579 -19.73 -28.29 8.61
N GLY A 580 -20.36 -27.45 9.41
CA GLY A 580 -20.12 -27.35 10.84
C GLY A 580 -19.12 -26.26 11.25
N ASN A 581 -18.48 -25.54 10.34
CA ASN A 581 -17.63 -24.39 10.69
C ASN A 581 -18.40 -23.07 10.88
N VAL A 582 -19.67 -23.03 10.47
CA VAL A 582 -20.67 -22.02 10.84
C VAL A 582 -21.94 -22.75 11.22
N GLN A 583 -22.40 -22.60 12.46
CA GLN A 583 -23.51 -23.38 13.02
C GLN A 583 -24.87 -22.72 12.80
N GLY A 584 -24.89 -21.40 12.84
CA GLY A 584 -26.11 -20.62 12.72
C GLY A 584 -25.85 -19.18 12.29
N LEU A 585 -26.79 -18.61 11.54
CA LEU A 585 -26.80 -17.21 11.13
C LEU A 585 -28.20 -16.62 11.36
N ARG A 586 -28.25 -15.46 12.01
CA ARG A 586 -29.44 -14.62 12.05
C ARG A 586 -29.31 -13.54 10.99
N VAL A 587 -30.29 -13.45 10.08
CA VAL A 587 -30.20 -12.62 8.87
C VAL A 587 -31.46 -11.80 8.67
N VAL A 588 -31.30 -10.49 8.52
CA VAL A 588 -32.37 -9.56 8.16
C VAL A 588 -32.48 -9.46 6.65
N THR A 589 -33.69 -9.69 6.11
CA THR A 589 -33.98 -9.56 4.67
C THR A 589 -34.15 -8.09 4.26
N ILE A 590 -34.06 -7.82 2.95
CA ILE A 590 -33.99 -6.51 2.32
C ILE A 590 -35.31 -6.24 1.60
N GLU A 591 -36.32 -5.88 2.39
CA GLU A 591 -37.71 -5.72 1.96
C GLU A 591 -38.34 -4.53 2.70
N GLU A 592 -39.45 -3.98 2.22
CA GLU A 592 -40.16 -2.89 2.94
C GLU A 592 -40.65 -3.33 4.33
N GLN A 593 -40.91 -4.63 4.49
CA GLN A 593 -41.17 -5.30 5.77
C GLN A 593 -40.09 -6.37 5.97
N PRO A 594 -38.92 -6.02 6.52
CA PRO A 594 -37.84 -6.96 6.73
C PRO A 594 -38.28 -8.13 7.59
N ARG A 595 -37.92 -9.34 7.18
CA ARG A 595 -38.06 -10.58 7.95
C ARG A 595 -36.73 -10.88 8.61
N VAL A 596 -36.77 -11.57 9.74
CA VAL A 596 -35.56 -12.11 10.36
C VAL A 596 -35.55 -13.62 10.22
N LEU A 597 -34.53 -14.13 9.54
CA LEU A 597 -34.34 -15.55 9.26
C LEU A 597 -33.29 -16.13 10.21
N GLU A 598 -33.54 -17.34 10.69
CA GLU A 598 -32.58 -18.17 11.40
C GLU A 598 -32.15 -19.28 10.45
N LEU A 599 -30.92 -19.23 9.96
CA LEU A 599 -30.35 -20.21 9.03
C LEU A 599 -29.40 -21.13 9.80
N ARG A 600 -29.56 -22.45 9.63
CA ARG A 600 -28.70 -23.45 10.30
C ARG A 600 -28.24 -24.53 9.35
N GLY A 601 -27.16 -25.20 9.72
CA GLY A 601 -26.56 -26.27 8.92
C GLY A 601 -26.22 -25.78 7.50
N GLU A 602 -26.62 -26.56 6.51
CA GLU A 602 -26.35 -26.29 5.09
C GLU A 602 -26.92 -24.94 4.59
N GLN A 603 -27.98 -24.42 5.22
CA GLN A 603 -28.58 -23.13 4.84
C GLN A 603 -27.64 -21.95 5.09
N THR A 604 -26.72 -22.06 6.04
CA THR A 604 -25.72 -21.00 6.31
C THR A 604 -24.87 -20.72 5.07
N GLY A 605 -24.68 -21.74 4.22
CA GLY A 605 -24.02 -21.64 2.92
C GLY A 605 -24.66 -20.61 2.00
N LEU A 606 -25.95 -20.27 2.12
CA LEU A 606 -26.59 -19.27 1.26
C LEU A 606 -26.04 -17.84 1.49
N VAL A 607 -25.43 -17.59 2.64
CA VAL A 607 -24.97 -16.27 3.09
C VAL A 607 -23.45 -16.18 3.20
N GLN A 608 -22.77 -17.30 3.44
CA GLN A 608 -21.31 -17.32 3.46
C GLN A 608 -20.71 -16.81 2.14
N PHE A 609 -19.66 -16.00 2.20
CA PHE A 609 -18.95 -15.47 1.04
C PHE A 609 -19.85 -14.81 -0.03
N SER A 610 -21.02 -14.27 0.36
CA SER A 610 -21.95 -13.59 -0.56
C SER A 610 -21.68 -12.08 -0.69
N PHE A 611 -20.63 -11.59 -0.03
CA PHE A 611 -20.30 -10.16 0.10
C PHE A 611 -21.46 -9.35 0.71
N GLY A 612 -22.31 -9.98 1.53
CA GLY A 612 -23.48 -9.31 2.11
C GLY A 612 -24.61 -9.04 1.12
N MET A 613 -24.60 -9.63 -0.08
CA MET A 613 -25.65 -9.44 -1.08
C MET A 613 -26.96 -10.17 -0.76
N THR A 614 -26.95 -11.10 0.19
CA THR A 614 -28.07 -11.98 0.55
C THR A 614 -28.70 -11.64 1.90
N GLY A 615 -28.55 -10.39 2.34
CA GLY A 615 -29.14 -9.86 3.57
C GLY A 615 -28.10 -9.38 4.59
N VAL A 616 -28.58 -8.76 5.67
CA VAL A 616 -27.73 -8.26 6.76
C VAL A 616 -27.64 -9.31 7.86
N VAL A 617 -26.45 -9.87 8.07
CA VAL A 617 -26.20 -10.78 9.20
C VAL A 617 -26.14 -9.98 10.49
N THR A 618 -26.93 -10.35 11.49
CA THR A 618 -26.99 -9.70 12.82
C THR A 618 -26.41 -10.56 13.93
N GLU A 619 -26.41 -11.89 13.78
CA GLU A 619 -25.78 -12.84 14.71
C GLU A 619 -25.09 -13.97 13.96
N VAL A 620 -24.00 -14.47 14.55
CA VAL A 620 -23.25 -15.63 14.07
C VAL A 620 -23.02 -16.61 15.22
N GLU A 621 -23.22 -17.89 14.95
CA GLU A 621 -22.89 -18.99 15.86
C GLU A 621 -21.73 -19.80 15.29
N PHE A 622 -20.61 -19.81 16.01
CA PHE A 622 -19.40 -20.54 15.64
C PHE A 622 -19.20 -21.77 16.53
N PRO A 623 -18.60 -22.85 16.00
CA PRO A 623 -18.06 -23.90 16.83
C PRO A 623 -16.72 -23.48 17.47
N LEU A 624 -16.38 -24.15 18.55
CA LEU A 624 -15.13 -23.98 19.28
C LEU A 624 -14.21 -25.21 19.13
N ALA A 625 -12.93 -25.02 19.44
CA ALA A 625 -11.90 -26.04 19.57
C ALA A 625 -11.13 -25.85 20.89
N PRO A 626 -10.41 -26.88 21.37
CA PRO A 626 -9.48 -26.73 22.48
C PRO A 626 -8.49 -25.59 22.25
N SER A 627 -8.31 -24.73 23.26
CA SER A 627 -7.26 -23.72 23.24
C SER A 627 -5.96 -24.28 23.80
N HIS A 628 -4.85 -23.84 23.22
CA HIS A 628 -3.52 -24.21 23.65
C HIS A 628 -2.68 -22.95 23.89
N ALA A 629 -1.64 -23.08 24.73
CA ALA A 629 -0.57 -22.10 24.80
C ALA A 629 0.31 -22.21 23.55
N TRP A 630 -0.24 -21.83 22.39
CA TRP A 630 0.39 -21.98 21.07
C TRP A 630 1.83 -21.45 21.06
N ARG A 631 2.69 -22.13 20.32
CA ARG A 631 4.06 -21.73 20.03
C ARG A 631 4.20 -21.37 18.56
N ASP A 632 4.95 -20.31 18.31
CA ASP A 632 5.33 -19.85 16.99
C ASP A 632 6.71 -20.43 16.67
N VAL A 633 6.77 -21.30 15.65
CA VAL A 633 7.96 -22.06 15.25
C VAL A 633 8.33 -21.76 13.80
N MET A 634 9.58 -21.40 13.55
CA MET A 634 10.13 -21.30 12.20
C MET A 634 11.03 -22.51 11.93
N VAL A 635 10.84 -23.15 10.78
CA VAL A 635 11.68 -24.25 10.29
C VAL A 635 12.31 -23.86 8.97
N SER A 636 13.63 -24.04 8.82
CA SER A 636 14.36 -23.73 7.59
C SER A 636 14.68 -24.99 6.78
N PHE A 637 14.59 -24.89 5.45
CA PHE A 637 14.80 -25.97 4.48
C PHE A 637 15.73 -25.53 3.35
N GLU A 638 16.39 -26.48 2.69
CA GLU A 638 17.24 -26.18 1.52
C GLU A 638 16.39 -25.68 0.34
N THR A 639 15.24 -26.32 0.11
CA THR A 639 14.40 -26.04 -1.05
C THR A 639 12.94 -25.76 -0.67
N LEU A 640 12.24 -25.00 -1.52
CA LEU A 640 10.79 -24.81 -1.39
C LEU A 640 10.05 -26.15 -1.46
N ALA A 641 10.52 -27.09 -2.28
CA ALA A 641 9.90 -28.42 -2.40
C ALA A 641 9.92 -29.18 -1.07
N ASP A 642 11.03 -29.10 -0.31
CA ASP A 642 11.13 -29.74 1.01
C ASP A 642 10.19 -29.07 2.02
N ALA A 643 10.11 -27.74 2.03
CA ALA A 643 9.19 -27.00 2.88
C ALA A 643 7.71 -27.34 2.57
N MET A 644 7.36 -27.46 1.29
CA MET A 644 6.02 -27.88 0.85
C MET A 644 5.69 -29.31 1.27
N ARG A 645 6.63 -30.25 1.13
CA ARG A 645 6.44 -31.64 1.57
C ARG A 645 6.32 -31.74 3.09
N PHE A 646 7.11 -30.96 3.83
CA PHE A 646 6.96 -30.82 5.28
C PHE A 646 5.56 -30.31 5.66
N GLY A 647 5.07 -29.25 5.02
CA GLY A 647 3.71 -28.75 5.26
C GLY A 647 2.62 -29.81 4.98
N GLY A 648 2.81 -30.63 3.95
CA GLY A 648 1.95 -31.79 3.67
C GLY A 648 1.98 -32.84 4.78
N ASP A 649 3.18 -33.22 5.25
CA ASP A 649 3.35 -34.17 6.35
C ASP A 649 2.70 -33.65 7.64
N VAL A 650 2.89 -32.37 7.97
CA VAL A 650 2.27 -31.70 9.12
C VAL A 650 0.74 -31.73 9.01
N THR A 651 0.19 -31.46 7.83
CA THR A 651 -1.26 -31.49 7.60
C THR A 651 -1.84 -32.89 7.82
N LEU A 652 -1.10 -33.93 7.42
CA LEU A 652 -1.51 -35.35 7.55
C LEU A 652 -1.21 -35.97 8.92
N ALA A 653 -0.36 -35.33 9.73
CA ALA A 653 -0.02 -35.83 11.06
C ALA A 653 -1.16 -35.54 12.05
N ASP A 654 -2.08 -36.49 12.22
CA ASP A 654 -3.22 -36.36 13.14
C ASP A 654 -2.80 -36.34 14.61
N GLY A 655 -1.60 -36.83 14.94
CA GLY A 655 -1.05 -36.78 16.29
C GLY A 655 -0.39 -35.45 16.68
N LEU A 656 -0.37 -34.45 15.79
CA LEU A 656 0.20 -33.14 16.08
C LEU A 656 -0.90 -32.08 16.15
N ASP A 657 -1.02 -31.41 17.29
CA ASP A 657 -1.91 -30.25 17.43
C ASP A 657 -1.23 -29.03 16.80
N VAL A 658 -1.68 -28.67 15.60
CA VAL A 658 -1.14 -27.58 14.77
C VAL A 658 -2.29 -26.70 14.32
N LYS A 659 -2.14 -25.39 14.49
CA LYS A 659 -3.13 -24.39 14.08
C LYS A 659 -2.81 -23.75 12.73
N ASN A 660 -1.54 -23.68 12.37
CA ASN A 660 -1.11 -23.04 11.12
C ASN A 660 0.21 -23.65 10.64
N CYS A 661 0.40 -23.75 9.32
CA CYS A 661 1.69 -24.04 8.71
C CYS A 661 1.75 -23.32 7.36
N MET A 662 2.75 -22.47 7.18
CA MET A 662 2.95 -21.73 5.93
C MET A 662 4.35 -21.96 5.36
N PRO A 663 4.54 -22.93 4.47
CA PRO A 663 5.74 -23.03 3.65
C PRO A 663 5.94 -21.79 2.76
N MET A 664 7.19 -21.40 2.55
CA MET A 664 7.55 -20.24 1.74
C MET A 664 8.94 -20.37 1.14
N ASP A 665 9.15 -19.72 0.00
CA ASP A 665 10.44 -19.68 -0.67
C ASP A 665 11.38 -18.63 -0.05
N PRO A 666 12.68 -18.62 -0.43
CA PRO A 666 13.62 -17.63 0.07
C PRO A 666 13.23 -16.18 -0.26
N GLY A 667 12.56 -15.96 -1.39
CA GLY A 667 12.07 -14.65 -1.81
C GLY A 667 11.06 -14.10 -0.80
N MET A 668 10.02 -14.87 -0.50
CA MET A 668 9.00 -14.52 0.50
C MET A 668 9.61 -14.36 1.89
N ALA A 669 10.46 -15.30 2.29
CA ALA A 669 11.13 -15.29 3.60
C ALA A 669 11.91 -13.98 3.82
N THR A 670 12.57 -13.45 2.78
CA THR A 670 13.31 -12.19 2.83
C THR A 670 12.42 -10.99 3.17
N TYR A 671 11.14 -10.99 2.81
CA TYR A 671 10.24 -9.87 3.09
C TYR A 671 9.61 -9.88 4.48
N LEU A 672 9.75 -10.97 5.25
CA LEU A 672 9.34 -11.03 6.64
C LEU A 672 10.41 -10.37 7.52
N THR A 673 10.61 -9.05 7.37
CA THR A 673 11.73 -8.29 7.97
C THR A 673 11.96 -8.59 9.46
N PRO A 674 10.92 -8.67 10.32
CA PRO A 674 11.14 -9.00 11.74
C PRO A 674 11.70 -10.40 11.99
N LEU A 675 11.56 -11.33 11.04
CA LEU A 675 11.96 -12.73 11.16
C LEU A 675 13.30 -13.02 10.48
N GLN A 676 13.93 -12.05 9.81
CA GLN A 676 15.13 -12.25 9.00
C GLN A 676 16.30 -12.85 9.79
N GLU A 677 16.48 -12.49 11.07
CA GLU A 677 17.57 -13.06 11.89
C GLU A 677 17.42 -14.57 12.13
N PHE A 678 16.19 -15.09 11.98
CA PHE A 678 15.86 -16.52 12.11
C PHE A 678 15.74 -17.22 10.75
N LEU A 679 16.05 -16.53 9.65
CA LEU A 679 15.95 -17.04 8.29
C LEU A 679 17.33 -17.06 7.64
N PRO A 680 17.98 -18.25 7.56
CA PRO A 680 19.28 -18.31 6.92
C PRO A 680 19.16 -17.93 5.44
N LEU A 681 20.12 -17.14 4.97
CA LEU A 681 20.09 -16.54 3.63
C LEU A 681 19.95 -17.61 2.54
N GLY A 682 19.03 -17.37 1.60
CA GLY A 682 18.82 -18.22 0.42
C GLY A 682 18.06 -19.53 0.69
N ARG A 683 17.59 -19.77 1.93
CA ARG A 683 16.85 -20.98 2.30
C ARG A 683 15.35 -20.76 2.26
N ALA A 684 14.61 -21.83 1.96
CA ALA A 684 13.16 -21.86 2.14
C ALA A 684 12.83 -22.00 3.63
N ALA A 685 11.58 -21.74 3.99
CA ALA A 685 11.14 -21.84 5.37
C ALA A 685 9.68 -22.29 5.49
N ALA A 686 9.27 -22.69 6.70
CA ALA A 686 7.87 -22.87 7.07
C ALA A 686 7.62 -22.21 8.44
N PHE A 687 6.59 -21.36 8.49
CA PHE A 687 6.14 -20.74 9.74
C PHE A 687 4.95 -21.53 10.31
N VAL A 688 5.08 -22.06 11.51
CA VAL A 688 4.16 -23.03 12.11
C VAL A 688 3.64 -22.53 13.45
N MET A 689 2.33 -22.64 13.67
CA MET A 689 1.73 -22.50 15.01
C MET A 689 1.38 -23.88 15.54
N VAL A 690 2.01 -24.29 16.63
CA VAL A 690 1.94 -25.67 17.15
C VAL A 690 1.75 -25.68 18.66
N ALA A 691 1.00 -26.65 19.17
CA ALA A 691 0.81 -26.80 20.61
C ALA A 691 2.14 -27.26 21.26
N PRO A 692 2.45 -26.86 22.51
CA PRO A 692 3.74 -27.17 23.14
C PRO A 692 4.10 -28.66 23.14
N HIS A 693 3.13 -29.54 23.38
CA HIS A 693 3.35 -30.99 23.41
C HIS A 693 3.63 -31.61 22.02
N SER A 694 3.41 -30.86 20.93
CA SER A 694 3.59 -31.29 19.55
C SER A 694 4.89 -30.79 18.91
N VAL A 695 5.67 -29.95 19.61
CA VAL A 695 6.92 -29.37 19.08
C VAL A 695 7.99 -30.42 18.79
N GLU A 696 8.12 -31.43 19.65
CA GLU A 696 9.10 -32.52 19.45
C GLU A 696 8.78 -33.30 18.17
N GLY A 697 7.54 -33.73 18.00
CA GLY A 697 7.10 -34.43 16.79
C GLY A 697 7.18 -33.57 15.53
N LEU A 698 6.92 -32.26 15.63
CA LEU A 698 7.13 -31.31 14.53
C LEU A 698 8.61 -31.25 14.12
N THR A 699 9.53 -31.21 15.10
CA THR A 699 10.98 -31.17 14.87
C THR A 699 11.48 -32.44 14.19
N ASP A 700 10.98 -33.60 14.60
CA ASP A 700 11.27 -34.88 13.94
C ASP A 700 10.79 -34.92 12.48
N LEU A 701 9.59 -34.39 12.20
CA LEU A 701 9.09 -34.28 10.83
C LEU A 701 9.94 -33.33 9.98
N ALA A 702 10.38 -32.21 10.55
CA ALA A 702 11.28 -31.28 9.89
C ALA A 702 12.60 -31.96 9.51
N ALA A 703 13.22 -32.68 10.46
CA ALA A 703 14.48 -33.39 10.24
C ALA A 703 14.40 -34.44 9.13
N ARG A 704 13.26 -35.15 8.99
CA ARG A 704 13.03 -36.12 7.89
C ARG A 704 13.04 -35.48 6.49
N ARG A 705 12.80 -34.17 6.42
CA ARG A 705 12.85 -33.36 5.19
C ARG A 705 14.12 -32.50 5.12
N GLY A 706 15.12 -32.78 5.95
CA GLY A 706 16.38 -32.02 5.98
C GLY A 706 16.23 -30.60 6.55
N GLY A 707 15.13 -30.31 7.23
CA GLY A 707 14.87 -29.03 7.88
C GLY A 707 15.31 -28.99 9.33
N PHE A 708 15.48 -27.79 9.87
CA PHE A 708 15.81 -27.55 11.28
C PHE A 708 15.10 -26.30 11.80
N VAL A 709 14.80 -26.30 13.10
CA VAL A 709 14.12 -25.19 13.76
C VAL A 709 15.07 -24.01 13.95
N THR A 710 14.63 -22.80 13.60
CA THR A 710 15.40 -21.55 13.74
C THR A 710 14.75 -20.55 14.69
N LEU A 711 13.45 -20.69 14.96
CA LEU A 711 12.71 -19.92 15.96
C LEU A 711 11.76 -20.87 16.68
N ASP A 712 11.67 -20.76 17.99
CA ASP A 712 10.65 -21.45 18.79
C ASP A 712 10.32 -20.61 20.04
N VAL A 713 9.22 -19.88 19.98
CA VAL A 713 8.81 -18.93 21.01
C VAL A 713 7.32 -19.08 21.34
N PRO A 714 6.87 -18.69 22.55
CA PRO A 714 5.44 -18.55 22.83
C PRO A 714 4.76 -17.61 21.83
N MET A 715 3.51 -17.90 21.47
CA MET A 715 2.73 -17.02 20.60
C MET A 715 2.63 -15.61 21.22
N GLY A 716 2.99 -14.60 20.42
CA GLY A 716 3.04 -13.19 20.86
C GLY A 716 4.41 -12.72 21.31
N GLU A 717 5.39 -13.62 21.45
CA GLU A 717 6.81 -13.29 21.67
C GLU A 717 7.62 -13.33 20.37
N THR A 718 6.97 -13.58 19.23
CA THR A 718 7.57 -13.42 17.90
C THR A 718 8.05 -11.98 17.73
N PRO A 719 9.18 -11.71 17.03
CA PRO A 719 9.77 -10.37 16.93
C PRO A 719 8.76 -9.26 16.66
N ARG A 720 8.93 -8.09 17.28
CA ARG A 720 7.94 -6.98 17.35
C ARG A 720 6.66 -7.26 18.17
N GLY A 721 6.56 -8.41 18.83
CA GLY A 721 5.47 -8.73 19.76
C GLY A 721 4.14 -9.05 19.06
N PHE A 722 4.18 -9.38 17.77
CA PHE A 722 2.99 -9.82 17.03
C PHE A 722 2.81 -11.33 17.17
N PRO A 723 1.57 -11.84 17.21
CA PRO A 723 1.33 -13.27 17.16
C PRO A 723 1.71 -13.83 15.78
N GLY A 724 2.20 -15.08 15.74
CA GLY A 724 2.76 -15.71 14.55
C GLY A 724 1.84 -15.73 13.33
N TYR A 725 0.52 -15.81 13.53
CA TYR A 725 -0.42 -15.75 12.42
C TYR A 725 -0.37 -14.45 11.62
N GLU A 726 0.12 -13.35 12.19
CA GLU A 726 0.30 -12.06 11.50
C GLU A 726 1.57 -12.01 10.64
N TYR A 727 2.29 -13.12 10.51
CA TYR A 727 3.34 -13.30 9.50
C TYR A 727 2.88 -14.19 8.34
N THR A 728 1.61 -14.60 8.36
CA THR A 728 1.06 -15.62 7.46
C THR A 728 -0.24 -15.17 6.81
N TRP A 729 -0.73 -15.95 5.84
CA TRP A 729 -1.94 -15.63 5.06
C TRP A 729 -1.85 -14.20 4.47
N GLY A 730 -2.96 -13.46 4.39
CA GLY A 730 -2.97 -12.09 3.86
C GLY A 730 -2.10 -11.08 4.61
N HIS A 731 -1.60 -11.36 5.82
CA HIS A 731 -0.62 -10.49 6.48
C HIS A 731 0.79 -10.66 5.91
N ALA A 732 1.12 -11.84 5.39
CA ALA A 732 2.38 -12.07 4.69
C ALA A 732 2.51 -11.10 3.50
N MET A 733 1.40 -10.88 2.78
CA MET A 733 1.31 -9.86 1.73
C MET A 733 1.49 -8.43 2.23
N TRP A 734 0.96 -8.11 3.41
CA TRP A 734 1.15 -6.80 4.01
C TRP A 734 2.62 -6.52 4.32
N TRP A 735 3.37 -7.52 4.83
CA TRP A 735 4.81 -7.40 5.02
C TRP A 735 5.54 -7.18 3.70
N LEU A 736 5.13 -7.91 2.66
CA LEU A 736 5.75 -7.85 1.35
C LEU A 736 5.55 -6.52 0.63
N ARG A 737 4.33 -5.99 0.63
CA ARG A 737 3.99 -4.74 -0.08
C ARG A 737 4.69 -3.51 0.49
N LYS A 738 5.12 -3.55 1.75
CA LYS A 738 6.00 -2.49 2.31
C LYS A 738 7.32 -2.34 1.54
N GLY A 739 7.78 -3.40 0.87
CA GLY A 739 9.00 -3.39 0.06
C GLY A 739 8.78 -3.39 -1.45
N GLN A 740 7.59 -3.73 -1.95
CA GLN A 740 7.29 -3.94 -3.38
C GLN A 740 5.84 -3.53 -3.74
N PRO A 741 5.53 -2.22 -3.90
CA PRO A 741 4.15 -1.74 -4.06
C PRO A 741 3.49 -2.12 -5.40
N ASN A 742 4.28 -2.34 -6.46
CA ASN A 742 3.79 -2.67 -7.81
C ASN A 742 3.51 -4.16 -8.03
N LEU A 743 3.67 -4.98 -7.00
CA LEU A 743 3.48 -6.42 -7.13
C LEU A 743 2.00 -6.81 -7.07
N ALA A 744 1.60 -7.75 -7.91
CA ALA A 744 0.33 -8.47 -7.81
C ALA A 744 0.58 -9.89 -7.28
N GLU A 745 -0.47 -10.58 -6.84
CA GLU A 745 -0.36 -11.99 -6.45
C GLU A 745 -1.44 -12.80 -7.19
N VAL A 746 -1.10 -13.99 -7.65
CA VAL A 746 -2.09 -14.96 -8.14
C VAL A 746 -2.31 -15.99 -7.04
N LEU A 747 -3.55 -16.09 -6.59
CA LEU A 747 -3.98 -17.00 -5.53
C LEU A 747 -4.63 -18.24 -6.14
N PHE A 748 -4.25 -19.42 -5.69
CA PHE A 748 -4.85 -20.67 -6.15
C PHE A 748 -4.73 -21.78 -5.11
N LEU A 749 -5.58 -22.80 -5.19
CA LEU A 749 -5.44 -24.03 -4.42
C LEU A 749 -4.75 -25.09 -5.28
N LEU A 750 -3.80 -25.80 -4.69
CA LEU A 750 -3.17 -26.94 -5.34
C LEU A 750 -4.05 -28.20 -5.24
N PRO A 751 -4.14 -29.02 -6.29
CA PRO A 751 -4.92 -30.25 -6.25
C PRO A 751 -4.40 -31.22 -5.19
N PRO A 752 -5.29 -32.02 -4.57
CA PRO A 752 -4.88 -33.13 -3.71
C PRO A 752 -3.96 -34.11 -4.47
N GLY A 753 -3.02 -34.75 -3.77
CA GLY A 753 -2.07 -35.69 -4.37
C GLY A 753 -0.62 -35.28 -4.13
N ASP A 754 0.06 -34.74 -5.16
CA ASP A 754 1.43 -34.21 -5.06
C ASP A 754 1.49 -32.67 -5.24
N PRO A 755 0.99 -31.86 -4.28
CA PRO A 755 1.03 -30.40 -4.36
C PRO A 755 2.42 -29.82 -4.65
N ALA A 756 3.48 -30.39 -4.07
CA ALA A 756 4.85 -29.92 -4.27
C ALA A 756 5.32 -30.10 -5.72
N GLY A 757 5.02 -31.25 -6.34
CA GLY A 757 5.33 -31.51 -7.75
C GLY A 757 4.51 -30.65 -8.70
N THR A 758 3.22 -30.43 -8.40
CA THR A 758 2.36 -29.52 -9.19
C THR A 758 2.87 -28.09 -9.16
N LEU A 759 3.28 -27.60 -7.99
CA LEU A 759 3.85 -26.25 -7.85
C LEU A 759 5.18 -26.11 -8.61
N ASP A 760 6.08 -27.09 -8.53
CA ASP A 760 7.33 -27.09 -9.29
C ASP A 760 7.10 -27.04 -10.81
N GLU A 761 6.16 -27.85 -11.31
CA GLU A 761 5.75 -27.81 -12.72
C GLU A 761 5.17 -26.45 -13.11
N LEU A 762 4.34 -25.85 -12.27
CA LEU A 762 3.80 -24.51 -12.51
C LEU A 762 4.92 -23.48 -12.60
N LEU A 763 5.82 -23.43 -11.61
CA LEU A 763 6.94 -22.47 -11.56
C LEU A 763 7.84 -22.60 -12.79
N ARG A 764 8.09 -23.83 -13.28
CA ARG A 764 8.84 -24.07 -14.53
C ARG A 764 8.11 -23.58 -15.78
N ARG A 765 6.77 -23.62 -15.82
CA ARG A 765 5.98 -23.12 -16.95
C ARG A 765 5.95 -21.59 -17.02
N VAL A 766 5.77 -20.93 -15.87
CA VAL A 766 5.53 -19.49 -15.84
C VAL A 766 6.82 -18.67 -15.89
N GLY A 767 7.88 -19.16 -15.23
CA GLY A 767 9.22 -18.55 -15.17
C GLY A 767 9.26 -17.13 -14.57
N GLY A 768 10.36 -16.74 -13.94
CA GLY A 768 10.64 -15.34 -13.57
C GLY A 768 9.72 -14.74 -12.50
N GLU A 769 9.33 -15.52 -11.48
CA GLU A 769 8.47 -15.06 -10.39
C GLU A 769 9.27 -14.53 -9.18
N THR A 770 8.65 -13.69 -8.36
CA THR A 770 9.35 -12.91 -7.33
C THR A 770 9.40 -13.59 -5.95
N TRP A 771 8.36 -14.35 -5.60
CA TRP A 771 8.27 -15.13 -4.36
C TRP A 771 7.08 -16.08 -4.38
N VAL A 772 7.09 -17.04 -3.46
CA VAL A 772 6.03 -18.03 -3.26
C VAL A 772 5.75 -18.20 -1.77
N SER A 773 4.49 -18.13 -1.39
CA SER A 773 4.03 -18.59 -0.08
C SER A 773 2.88 -19.57 -0.25
N SER A 774 2.79 -20.53 0.66
CA SER A 774 1.72 -21.50 0.67
C SER A 774 1.17 -21.68 2.07
N THR A 775 -0.15 -21.63 2.24
CA THR A 775 -0.80 -21.93 3.52
C THR A 775 -1.40 -23.33 3.46
N CYS A 776 -0.98 -24.18 4.39
CA CYS A 776 -1.49 -25.53 4.50
C CYS A 776 -2.93 -25.52 4.99
N GLN A 777 -3.84 -26.10 4.22
CA GLN A 777 -5.26 -26.21 4.55
C GLN A 777 -5.85 -27.52 4.02
N ARG A 778 -7.05 -27.83 4.48
CA ARG A 778 -7.88 -28.90 3.92
C ARG A 778 -8.99 -28.30 3.07
N PHE A 779 -9.31 -29.00 1.98
CA PHE A 779 -10.45 -28.70 1.13
C PHE A 779 -11.20 -30.01 0.87
N ALA A 780 -12.49 -30.05 1.23
CA ALA A 780 -13.30 -31.28 1.20
C ALA A 780 -12.60 -32.46 1.92
N GLY A 781 -12.04 -32.19 3.11
CA GLY A 781 -11.34 -33.17 3.96
C GLY A 781 -9.93 -33.58 3.51
N ARG A 782 -9.49 -33.20 2.31
CA ARG A 782 -8.18 -33.57 1.75
C ARG A 782 -7.17 -32.42 1.88
N PRO A 783 -5.87 -32.68 2.08
CA PRO A 783 -4.84 -31.64 2.00
C PRO A 783 -4.87 -30.97 0.62
N SER A 784 -5.06 -29.67 0.60
CA SER A 784 -5.08 -28.85 -0.61
C SER A 784 -4.59 -27.45 -0.22
N PRO A 785 -3.26 -27.26 -0.16
CA PRO A 785 -2.70 -26.00 0.29
C PRO A 785 -3.06 -24.85 -0.66
N GLN A 786 -3.32 -23.67 -0.10
CA GLN A 786 -3.41 -22.43 -0.87
C GLN A 786 -2.00 -21.99 -1.22
N VAL A 787 -1.80 -21.40 -2.40
CA VAL A 787 -0.55 -20.78 -2.82
C VAL A 787 -0.86 -19.36 -3.27
N ALA A 788 -0.05 -18.43 -2.78
CA ALA A 788 0.07 -17.10 -3.32
C ALA A 788 1.41 -16.98 -4.06
N LEU A 789 1.34 -16.61 -5.33
CA LEU A 789 2.49 -16.45 -6.22
C LEU A 789 2.65 -14.98 -6.61
N GLY A 790 3.79 -14.37 -6.25
CA GLY A 790 4.06 -12.96 -6.47
C GLY A 790 4.56 -12.64 -7.88
N ILE A 791 3.89 -11.71 -8.56
CA ILE A 791 4.12 -11.36 -9.97
C ILE A 791 4.15 -9.84 -10.21
N ASP A 792 4.81 -9.38 -11.27
CA ASP A 792 4.81 -7.95 -11.62
C ASP A 792 3.41 -7.48 -12.05
N GLY A 793 2.76 -6.68 -11.19
CA GLY A 793 1.41 -6.16 -11.39
C GLY A 793 1.32 -5.03 -12.42
N SER A 794 2.45 -4.50 -12.90
CA SER A 794 2.48 -3.54 -14.01
C SER A 794 2.20 -4.18 -15.38
N ILE A 795 2.18 -5.51 -15.44
CA ILE A 795 1.92 -6.29 -16.66
C ILE A 795 0.64 -7.13 -16.46
N PRO A 796 -0.57 -6.57 -16.68
CA PRO A 796 -1.83 -7.30 -16.48
C PRO A 796 -1.90 -8.65 -17.20
N GLY A 797 -1.25 -8.80 -18.36
CA GLY A 797 -1.19 -10.07 -19.09
C GLY A 797 -0.47 -11.20 -18.34
N ARG A 798 0.40 -10.89 -17.37
CA ARG A 798 1.06 -11.90 -16.53
C ARG A 798 0.09 -12.55 -15.53
N ILE A 799 -0.81 -11.78 -14.92
CA ILE A 799 -1.86 -12.30 -14.04
C ILE A 799 -2.67 -13.37 -14.77
N VAL A 800 -3.08 -13.07 -16.01
CA VAL A 800 -3.84 -13.99 -16.86
C VAL A 800 -3.03 -15.23 -17.21
N ALA A 801 -1.80 -15.06 -17.70
CA ALA A 801 -0.96 -16.18 -18.14
C ALA A 801 -0.66 -17.16 -17.01
N VAL A 802 -0.38 -16.65 -15.80
CA VAL A 802 -0.12 -17.48 -14.62
C VAL A 802 -1.39 -18.21 -14.17
N SER A 803 -2.53 -17.52 -14.18
CA SER A 803 -3.84 -18.12 -13.88
C SER A 803 -4.16 -19.27 -14.85
N GLU A 804 -4.02 -19.04 -16.15
CA GLU A 804 -4.24 -20.06 -17.19
C GLU A 804 -3.27 -21.25 -17.04
N ALA A 805 -2.01 -20.99 -16.69
CA ALA A 805 -1.02 -22.04 -16.46
C ALA A 805 -1.35 -22.90 -15.22
N ALA A 806 -1.85 -22.27 -14.15
CA ALA A 806 -2.30 -22.95 -12.95
C ALA A 806 -3.56 -23.80 -13.22
N GLU A 807 -4.56 -23.26 -13.91
CA GLU A 807 -5.76 -24.00 -14.33
C GLU A 807 -5.41 -25.21 -15.22
N ALA A 808 -4.41 -25.08 -16.11
CA ALA A 808 -3.93 -26.18 -16.95
C ALA A 808 -3.25 -27.32 -16.14
N LEU A 809 -2.99 -27.10 -14.86
CA LEU A 809 -2.49 -28.10 -13.89
C LEU A 809 -3.56 -28.52 -12.89
N ASP A 810 -4.83 -28.24 -13.21
CA ASP A 810 -5.99 -28.49 -12.35
C ASP A 810 -6.00 -27.69 -11.04
N CYS A 811 -5.17 -26.64 -10.90
CA CYS A 811 -5.26 -25.76 -9.74
C CYS A 811 -6.56 -24.95 -9.78
N LEU A 812 -7.18 -24.75 -8.61
CA LEU A 812 -8.35 -23.88 -8.47
C LEU A 812 -7.88 -22.44 -8.28
N VAL A 813 -7.89 -21.64 -9.34
CA VAL A 813 -7.53 -20.22 -9.29
C VAL A 813 -8.61 -19.42 -8.58
N VAL A 814 -8.18 -18.56 -7.66
CA VAL A 814 -9.01 -17.59 -6.96
C VAL A 814 -8.68 -16.22 -7.52
N ASN A 815 -9.55 -15.69 -8.38
CA ASN A 815 -9.34 -14.37 -8.94
C ASN A 815 -9.62 -13.29 -7.88
N ILE A 816 -8.55 -12.79 -7.27
CA ILE A 816 -8.60 -11.72 -6.28
C ILE A 816 -8.47 -10.32 -6.92
N HIS A 817 -8.33 -10.25 -8.25
CA HIS A 817 -8.19 -8.99 -8.99
C HIS A 817 -9.52 -8.47 -9.52
N GLN A 818 -10.62 -8.94 -8.94
CA GLN A 818 -11.97 -8.47 -9.25
C GLN A 818 -12.78 -8.21 -7.98
N ALA A 819 -13.63 -7.19 -8.04
CA ALA A 819 -14.58 -6.87 -6.99
C ALA A 819 -15.90 -7.64 -7.14
N LYS A 820 -16.07 -8.40 -8.22
CA LYS A 820 -17.31 -9.10 -8.56
C LYS A 820 -17.22 -10.62 -8.35
N LEU A 821 -18.30 -11.21 -7.82
CA LEU A 821 -18.48 -12.65 -7.76
C LEU A 821 -18.93 -13.21 -9.12
N GLY A 822 -18.35 -14.36 -9.48
CA GLY A 822 -18.61 -15.09 -10.73
C GLY A 822 -17.75 -16.35 -10.85
N ALA A 823 -17.71 -16.94 -12.04
CA ALA A 823 -17.08 -18.25 -12.29
C ALA A 823 -15.59 -18.37 -11.94
N SER A 824 -14.87 -17.25 -11.76
CA SER A 824 -13.45 -17.19 -11.40
C SER A 824 -13.19 -16.88 -9.91
N SER A 825 -14.24 -16.80 -9.09
CA SER A 825 -14.12 -16.62 -7.64
C SER A 825 -13.95 -17.97 -6.93
N ILE A 826 -13.38 -17.97 -5.71
CA ILE A 826 -13.21 -19.18 -4.88
C ILE A 826 -14.53 -19.93 -4.64
N ARG A 827 -15.65 -19.23 -4.79
CA ARG A 827 -16.99 -19.75 -4.68
C ARG A 827 -17.90 -19.12 -5.72
N ASP A 828 -18.41 -19.93 -6.64
CA ASP A 828 -19.41 -19.47 -7.60
C ASP A 828 -20.70 -19.02 -6.89
N PHE A 829 -21.29 -17.92 -7.36
CA PHE A 829 -22.60 -17.45 -6.90
C PHE A 829 -23.69 -18.20 -7.67
N GLY A 830 -23.91 -19.44 -7.22
CA GLY A 830 -24.69 -20.44 -7.94
C GLY A 830 -26.21 -20.20 -7.95
N PRO A 831 -26.97 -21.05 -8.65
CA PRO A 831 -28.42 -20.92 -8.81
C PRO A 831 -29.18 -20.80 -7.48
N GLU A 832 -28.78 -21.56 -6.45
CA GLU A 832 -29.46 -21.53 -5.16
C GLU A 832 -29.23 -20.21 -4.41
N GLN A 833 -28.02 -19.64 -4.49
CA GLN A 833 -27.72 -18.32 -3.91
C GLN A 833 -28.43 -17.20 -4.68
N ARG A 834 -28.58 -17.33 -6.00
CA ARG A 834 -29.36 -16.38 -6.82
C ARG A 834 -30.84 -16.43 -6.50
N ALA A 835 -31.42 -17.63 -6.39
CA ALA A 835 -32.80 -17.81 -5.98
C ALA A 835 -33.03 -17.26 -4.57
N PHE A 836 -32.09 -17.50 -3.65
CA PHE A 836 -32.15 -16.93 -2.31
C PHE A 836 -32.05 -15.41 -2.32
N LYS A 837 -31.10 -14.81 -3.06
CA LYS A 837 -30.99 -13.35 -3.24
C LYS A 837 -32.30 -12.76 -3.74
N ALA A 838 -32.91 -13.32 -4.79
CA ALA A 838 -34.19 -12.85 -5.30
C ALA A 838 -35.32 -12.92 -4.26
N ALA A 839 -35.28 -13.91 -3.36
CA ALA A 839 -36.28 -14.09 -2.31
C ALA A 839 -36.08 -13.19 -1.07
N VAL A 840 -34.85 -12.71 -0.81
CA VAL A 840 -34.51 -11.90 0.37
C VAL A 840 -34.08 -10.47 0.05
N ASP A 841 -33.88 -10.15 -1.22
CA ASP A 841 -33.59 -8.81 -1.74
C ASP A 841 -34.27 -8.65 -3.12
N PRO A 842 -35.62 -8.64 -3.17
CA PRO A 842 -36.36 -8.53 -4.43
C PRO A 842 -36.16 -7.18 -5.14
N LEU A 843 -35.63 -6.18 -4.44
CA LEU A 843 -35.34 -4.85 -4.98
C LEU A 843 -33.93 -4.76 -5.58
N GLY A 844 -33.05 -5.72 -5.29
CA GLY A 844 -31.67 -5.72 -5.75
C GLY A 844 -30.81 -4.61 -5.15
N ILE A 845 -31.16 -4.10 -3.96
CA ILE A 845 -30.51 -2.95 -3.34
C ILE A 845 -29.43 -3.35 -2.32
N CYS A 846 -29.28 -4.64 -2.02
CA CYS A 846 -28.27 -5.12 -1.07
C CYS A 846 -26.94 -5.41 -1.76
N ASN A 847 -25.96 -4.56 -1.45
CA ASN A 847 -24.61 -4.51 -2.00
C ASN A 847 -24.54 -4.70 -3.53
N PRO A 848 -25.20 -3.82 -4.31
CA PRO A 848 -25.27 -3.95 -5.77
C PRO A 848 -23.91 -3.70 -6.45
N GLY A 849 -23.78 -4.13 -7.71
CA GLY A 849 -22.55 -4.03 -8.51
C GLY A 849 -21.56 -5.18 -8.35
N HIS A 850 -21.73 -6.04 -7.34
CA HIS A 850 -20.80 -7.13 -7.01
C HIS A 850 -21.11 -8.49 -7.67
N LEU A 851 -22.07 -8.58 -8.59
CA LEU A 851 -22.30 -9.77 -9.43
C LEU A 851 -21.79 -9.52 -10.85
N ALA A 852 -21.02 -10.46 -11.40
CA ALA A 852 -20.42 -10.31 -12.73
C ALA A 852 -21.45 -10.35 -13.87
N ASP A 853 -22.54 -11.12 -13.69
CA ASP A 853 -23.64 -11.25 -14.66
C ASP A 853 -24.95 -10.76 -14.00
N GLU A 854 -25.53 -9.69 -14.55
CA GLU A 854 -26.74 -9.00 -14.04
C GLU A 854 -28.07 -9.72 -14.36
N GLU A 855 -28.05 -10.84 -15.10
CA GLU A 855 -29.28 -11.62 -15.29
C GLU A 855 -29.66 -12.34 -13.99
N LEU A 856 -30.48 -11.66 -13.18
CA LEU A 856 -31.46 -12.33 -12.33
C LEU A 856 -32.38 -13.11 -13.26
N VAL A 857 -32.08 -14.40 -13.48
CA VAL A 857 -33.05 -15.30 -14.12
C VAL A 857 -34.33 -15.21 -13.27
N PRO A 858 -35.51 -14.93 -13.86
CA PRO A 858 -36.76 -14.94 -13.13
C PRO A 858 -37.00 -16.36 -12.59
N GLY A 859 -36.52 -16.62 -11.37
CA GLY A 859 -36.85 -17.82 -10.64
C GLY A 859 -38.30 -17.68 -10.19
N GLU A 860 -39.12 -18.70 -10.46
CA GLU A 860 -40.44 -18.83 -9.85
C GLU A 860 -40.36 -18.44 -8.38
N ALA A 861 -41.31 -17.64 -7.90
CA ALA A 861 -41.38 -17.22 -6.51
C ALA A 861 -41.13 -18.42 -5.60
N VAL A 862 -39.93 -18.52 -5.03
CA VAL A 862 -39.57 -19.62 -4.13
C VAL A 862 -40.24 -19.30 -2.81
N THR A 863 -41.51 -19.68 -2.73
CA THR A 863 -42.39 -19.54 -1.57
C THR A 863 -41.96 -20.44 -0.40
N GLU A 864 -40.83 -21.16 -0.54
CA GLU A 864 -40.19 -21.95 0.51
C GLU A 864 -38.67 -21.75 0.52
N SER A 865 -38.20 -20.54 0.85
CA SER A 865 -36.77 -20.28 1.15
C SER A 865 -36.18 -21.24 2.18
N ALA A 866 -37.03 -21.86 3.02
CA ALA A 866 -36.70 -22.91 3.97
C ALA A 866 -36.11 -24.20 3.35
N LYS A 867 -36.23 -24.42 2.04
CA LYS A 867 -35.75 -25.64 1.35
C LYS A 867 -34.49 -25.45 0.50
N LEU A 868 -33.99 -24.22 0.34
CA LEU A 868 -32.78 -23.96 -0.44
C LEU A 868 -31.53 -24.33 0.36
N VAL A 869 -30.61 -25.02 -0.30
CA VAL A 869 -29.26 -25.32 0.21
C VAL A 869 -28.28 -24.94 -0.88
N ALA A 870 -27.24 -24.19 -0.55
CA ALA A 870 -26.21 -23.85 -1.54
C ALA A 870 -25.43 -25.11 -1.93
N SER A 871 -25.26 -25.34 -3.23
CA SER A 871 -24.27 -26.28 -3.73
C SER A 871 -22.86 -25.88 -3.24
N GLY A 872 -22.02 -26.88 -2.95
CA GLY A 872 -20.70 -26.70 -2.35
C GLY A 872 -19.75 -25.79 -3.15
N TRP A 873 -18.71 -25.30 -2.48
CA TRP A 873 -17.70 -24.40 -3.03
C TRP A 873 -16.98 -25.01 -4.24
N SER A 874 -17.15 -24.43 -5.42
CA SER A 874 -16.64 -24.87 -6.74
C SER A 874 -16.80 -26.38 -7.03
N SER A 875 -17.70 -26.69 -7.96
CA SER A 875 -18.14 -28.05 -8.29
C SER A 875 -17.06 -29.02 -8.76
N ARG A 876 -15.90 -28.57 -9.29
CA ARG A 876 -14.93 -29.49 -9.93
C ARG A 876 -14.36 -30.56 -8.99
N TRP A 877 -13.91 -30.20 -7.80
CA TRP A 877 -13.30 -31.18 -6.88
C TRP A 877 -14.30 -31.83 -5.92
N ALA A 878 -15.42 -31.17 -5.66
CA ALA A 878 -16.51 -31.71 -4.84
C ALA A 878 -17.30 -32.80 -5.59
N ASP A 879 -17.56 -32.60 -6.88
CA ASP A 879 -18.27 -33.59 -7.71
C ASP A 879 -17.44 -34.85 -7.95
N ASP A 880 -16.12 -34.72 -8.13
CA ASP A 880 -15.20 -35.87 -8.23
C ASP A 880 -15.09 -36.66 -6.92
N ALA A 881 -15.16 -35.99 -5.76
CA ALA A 881 -15.21 -36.66 -4.46
C ALA A 881 -16.53 -37.41 -4.26
N ALA A 882 -17.66 -36.82 -4.66
CA ALA A 882 -18.98 -37.44 -4.63
C ALA A 882 -19.13 -38.58 -5.66
N ALA A 883 -18.38 -38.55 -6.77
CA ALA A 883 -18.32 -39.63 -7.76
C ALA A 883 -17.39 -40.78 -7.31
N GLY A 884 -16.31 -40.47 -6.58
CA GLY A 884 -15.40 -41.45 -5.99
C GLY A 884 -16.00 -42.21 -4.79
N GLN A 885 -16.86 -41.57 -4.00
CA GLN A 885 -17.59 -42.24 -2.89
C GLN A 885 -18.75 -43.13 -3.34
N ARG A 886 -19.20 -43.02 -4.60
CA ARG A 886 -20.24 -43.90 -5.19
C ARG A 886 -19.67 -45.11 -5.96
N ARG A 887 -18.35 -45.30 -5.98
CA ARG A 887 -17.68 -46.43 -6.65
C ARG A 887 -17.13 -47.46 -5.69
#